data_AF-A0A1Y6FZS3-F1
#
_entry.id   AF-A0A1Y6FZS3-F1
#
_cell.length_a   1.000
_cell.length_b   1.000
_cell.length_c   1.000
_cell.angle_alpha   90.00
_cell.angle_beta   90.00
_cell.angle_gamma   90.00
#
_symmetry.space_group_name_H-M   'P 1'
#
loop_
_entity.id
_entity.type
_entity.pdbx_description
1 polymer ?
#
loop_
_entity_poly.entity_id
_entity_poly.type
_entity_poly.pdbx_seq_one_letter_code
_entity_poly.pdbx_strand_id
1 'polypeptide(L)'
;MGKTISNQEAETLRKEFRTYLAENHPDWSDNTIAVHYSDAFFAYNNNVGIDFWSSFLDEASLNIAEDKIRDYLKSHNQSHRAKERASGYLHSMKHFKAFLDERHPNLAIDWSGKTASNTYLKTAFQNWMRRQKKSNGEPYKSNTITAYTNSLKNATAKLNIDDLPETDLFHITSVAGFEEVYKTITSAPNFHEVDLAAGNKAYSNGLVLYSRFLKELEEPSCWVFQGNPKFYDVIGAVHDLDTITWAVNQNPKQIKKGDKVYIWLSGPQGGIVASGTILCDPEIKQPERNDPYNRSEDLNKEPYLGVDIDIQRKLIDSIVERTTLLADERTKRMEILTYPGATNFRVSKKEYEVIESIITGSYKKVPSSPTPTPAVQKEKKRYWIYAPGEGSSKWEEFYDKGIMGIGWDKLGDLKQYPTKDSMKTKMKEIYGEEYSYMNAGHLTWQFANELKIDDVIIVKKGLKKIIGRGIVTSDYIFDDSRNEFKHIRNVRWTHRGEWDHEGQIVLKTLTDITPYTDYYKKLEDMFISETDTEVPEDDPVHYESYTAENFLSEVYMNEDKYHTLKKILLKKKNLILLGAPGVGKTFAAERLAYSIMGEKDTSRVMMIQFHQSYSYEDFIMGYRPTEKGFSLSKGPFYKFCKDAEPDERPYFFIIDEINRGNLSKIFGELLMLIEHDKRGKDVRLLYSDEQFSVPENVHIIGMMNTADRSLAMIDYALRRRFAFYEFDPAFSSDGFKEYQGNIASEKFDRLIDTVVKLNLDILEDASLGSGFQIGHSYFSTNEYVDDGWISDVIEYELIPLIKEYWFDEPSKIEHWSSKLRVAIHD
;
A
#
# COMPACT_ATOMS: atom_id res chain seq x y z
N MET A 1 4.43 6.38 -40.58
CA MET A 1 2.97 6.23 -40.45
C MET A 1 2.66 4.74 -40.38
N GLY A 2 2.49 4.21 -39.17
CA GLY A 2 1.94 2.86 -38.96
C GLY A 2 0.45 2.98 -38.69
N LYS A 3 -0.38 2.07 -39.22
CA LYS A 3 -1.84 2.07 -39.00
C LYS A 3 -2.19 1.49 -37.62
N THR A 4 -3.08 2.13 -36.88
CA THR A 4 -3.67 1.60 -35.64
C THR A 4 -4.94 0.80 -35.95
N ILE A 5 -5.11 -0.36 -35.30
CA ILE A 5 -6.21 -1.32 -35.56
C ILE A 5 -7.54 -0.75 -35.06
N SER A 6 -8.56 -0.69 -35.91
CA SER A 6 -9.93 -0.39 -35.48
C SER A 6 -10.57 -1.60 -34.78
N ASN A 7 -11.49 -1.37 -33.84
CA ASN A 7 -12.22 -2.46 -33.17
C ASN A 7 -12.93 -3.41 -34.17
N GLN A 8 -13.33 -2.87 -35.33
CA GLN A 8 -13.99 -3.63 -36.38
C GLN A 8 -13.03 -4.55 -37.15
N GLU A 9 -11.79 -4.13 -37.37
CA GLU A 9 -10.74 -4.97 -37.96
C GLU A 9 -10.31 -6.09 -37.00
N ALA A 10 -10.22 -5.80 -35.70
CA ALA A 10 -9.92 -6.82 -34.69
C ALA A 10 -11.02 -7.89 -34.57
N GLU A 11 -12.31 -7.51 -34.63
CA GLU A 11 -13.41 -8.48 -34.66
C GLU A 11 -13.45 -9.32 -35.94
N THR A 12 -13.01 -8.75 -37.06
CA THR A 12 -12.94 -9.45 -38.34
C THR A 12 -11.85 -10.51 -38.31
N LEU A 13 -10.62 -10.14 -37.92
CA LEU A 13 -9.51 -11.08 -37.70
C LEU A 13 -9.87 -12.19 -36.73
N ARG A 14 -10.66 -11.86 -35.70
CA ARG A 14 -11.14 -12.82 -34.72
C ARG A 14 -12.03 -13.88 -35.35
N LYS A 15 -13.00 -13.48 -36.17
CA LYS A 15 -13.86 -14.43 -36.90
C LYS A 15 -13.06 -15.28 -37.89
N GLU A 16 -12.15 -14.66 -38.63
CA GLU A 16 -11.31 -15.35 -39.62
C GLU A 16 -10.37 -16.39 -38.98
N PHE A 17 -9.76 -16.06 -37.84
CA PHE A 17 -8.88 -17.00 -37.14
C PHE A 17 -9.62 -18.24 -36.63
N ARG A 18 -10.86 -18.06 -36.13
CA ARG A 18 -11.68 -19.20 -35.71
C ARG A 18 -11.98 -20.13 -36.88
N THR A 19 -12.30 -19.59 -38.05
CA THR A 19 -12.51 -20.37 -39.27
C THR A 19 -11.22 -21.05 -39.73
N TYR A 20 -10.08 -20.35 -39.68
CA TYR A 20 -8.76 -20.90 -40.01
C TYR A 20 -8.39 -22.12 -39.18
N LEU A 21 -8.63 -22.08 -37.86
CA LEU A 21 -8.38 -23.21 -36.96
C LEU A 21 -9.25 -24.43 -37.33
N ALA A 22 -10.52 -24.22 -37.69
CA ALA A 22 -11.42 -25.29 -38.09
C ALA A 22 -11.03 -25.93 -39.44
N GLU A 23 -10.48 -25.14 -40.36
CA GLU A 23 -10.04 -25.61 -41.68
C GLU A 23 -8.72 -26.39 -41.63
N ASN A 24 -7.75 -25.93 -40.82
CA ASN A 24 -6.42 -26.56 -40.73
C ASN A 24 -6.35 -27.69 -39.70
N HIS A 25 -7.31 -27.77 -38.78
CA HIS A 25 -7.41 -28.85 -37.79
C HIS A 25 -8.82 -29.45 -37.76
N PRO A 26 -9.25 -30.15 -38.84
CA PRO A 26 -10.61 -30.69 -38.97
C PRO A 26 -10.93 -31.82 -37.96
N ASP A 27 -9.91 -32.36 -37.31
CA ASP A 27 -9.99 -33.36 -36.25
C ASP A 27 -10.18 -32.76 -34.84
N TRP A 28 -10.05 -31.43 -34.70
CA TRP A 28 -10.23 -30.76 -33.41
C TRP A 28 -11.70 -30.56 -33.07
N SER A 29 -12.02 -30.76 -31.78
CA SER A 29 -13.36 -30.45 -31.27
C SER A 29 -13.61 -28.94 -31.23
N ASP A 30 -14.88 -28.54 -31.29
CA ASP A 30 -15.29 -27.13 -31.13
C ASP A 30 -14.75 -26.48 -29.85
N ASN A 31 -14.62 -27.26 -28.77
CA ASN A 31 -14.04 -26.80 -27.51
C ASN A 31 -12.54 -26.53 -27.63
N THR A 32 -11.80 -27.39 -28.33
CA THR A 32 -10.36 -27.21 -28.58
C THR A 32 -10.10 -25.96 -29.40
N ILE A 33 -10.88 -25.75 -30.46
CA ILE A 33 -10.84 -24.54 -31.29
C ILE A 33 -11.16 -23.30 -30.46
N ALA A 34 -12.20 -23.36 -29.61
CA ALA A 34 -12.60 -22.25 -28.76
C ALA A 34 -11.52 -21.86 -27.74
N VAL A 35 -10.79 -22.82 -27.18
CA VAL A 35 -9.68 -22.58 -26.24
C VAL A 35 -8.53 -21.85 -26.94
N HIS A 36 -8.02 -22.36 -28.06
CA HIS A 36 -6.92 -21.72 -28.79
C HIS A 36 -7.27 -20.33 -29.31
N TYR A 37 -8.50 -20.18 -29.81
CA TYR A 37 -9.06 -18.90 -30.19
C TYR A 37 -9.15 -17.91 -29.01
N SER A 38 -9.66 -18.36 -27.86
CA SER A 38 -9.85 -17.51 -26.69
C SER A 38 -8.51 -17.09 -26.10
N ASP A 39 -7.55 -18.01 -26.03
CA ASP A 39 -6.23 -17.76 -25.42
C ASP A 39 -5.38 -16.81 -26.28
N ALA A 40 -5.39 -16.95 -27.60
CA ALA A 40 -4.69 -16.03 -28.50
C ALA A 40 -5.23 -14.59 -28.39
N PHE A 41 -6.56 -14.42 -28.37
CA PHE A 41 -7.18 -13.11 -28.24
C PHE A 41 -7.17 -12.56 -26.81
N PHE A 42 -7.08 -13.43 -25.80
CA PHE A 42 -6.82 -13.00 -24.43
C PHE A 42 -5.40 -12.42 -24.31
N ALA A 43 -4.40 -13.06 -24.92
CA ALA A 43 -3.02 -12.56 -24.98
C ALA A 43 -2.93 -11.23 -25.75
N TYR A 44 -3.65 -11.10 -26.86
CA TYR A 44 -3.80 -9.84 -27.62
C TYR A 44 -4.40 -8.71 -26.77
N ASN A 45 -5.56 -8.96 -26.13
CA ASN A 45 -6.30 -7.92 -25.41
C ASN A 45 -5.65 -7.48 -24.10
N ASN A 46 -4.87 -8.36 -23.45
CA ASN A 46 -4.30 -8.09 -22.13
C ASN A 46 -2.78 -7.81 -22.16
N ASN A 47 -2.16 -7.87 -23.35
CA ASN A 47 -0.74 -7.57 -23.58
C ASN A 47 0.19 -8.18 -22.51
N VAL A 48 0.02 -9.49 -22.28
CA VAL A 48 0.62 -10.19 -21.15
C VAL A 48 2.15 -10.20 -21.30
N GLY A 49 2.83 -9.33 -20.54
CA GLY A 49 4.28 -9.32 -20.34
C GLY A 49 5.15 -8.72 -21.45
N ILE A 50 4.69 -8.64 -22.71
CA ILE A 50 5.38 -8.02 -23.87
C ILE A 50 4.34 -7.36 -24.79
N ASP A 51 4.80 -6.49 -25.68
CA ASP A 51 4.04 -6.04 -26.86
C ASP A 51 3.68 -7.23 -27.76
N PHE A 52 2.39 -7.54 -27.85
CA PHE A 52 1.86 -8.73 -28.54
C PHE A 52 2.34 -8.87 -29.99
N TRP A 53 2.35 -7.78 -30.77
CA TRP A 53 2.80 -7.83 -32.17
C TRP A 53 4.31 -8.04 -32.31
N SER A 54 5.10 -7.46 -31.40
CA SER A 54 6.54 -7.72 -31.36
C SER A 54 6.88 -9.19 -31.09
N SER A 55 6.01 -9.94 -30.40
CA SER A 55 6.24 -11.36 -30.14
C SER A 55 6.23 -12.23 -31.41
N PHE A 56 5.63 -11.75 -32.50
CA PHE A 56 5.52 -12.46 -33.78
C PHE A 56 6.61 -12.13 -34.79
N LEU A 57 7.58 -11.27 -34.44
CA LEU A 57 8.67 -10.86 -35.33
C LEU A 57 9.62 -12.01 -35.66
N ASP A 58 9.99 -12.81 -34.67
CA ASP A 58 10.83 -13.99 -34.82
C ASP A 58 10.53 -15.03 -33.73
N GLU A 59 11.03 -16.26 -33.92
CA GLU A 59 10.74 -17.39 -33.03
C GLU A 59 11.35 -17.20 -31.63
N ALA A 60 12.45 -16.45 -31.51
CA ALA A 60 13.06 -16.11 -30.23
C ALA A 60 12.16 -15.17 -29.41
N SER A 61 11.57 -14.17 -30.05
CA SER A 61 10.63 -13.20 -29.45
C SER A 61 9.35 -13.87 -28.95
N LEU A 62 8.90 -14.91 -29.63
CA LEU A 62 7.75 -15.71 -29.24
C LEU A 62 8.04 -16.53 -27.97
N ASN A 63 9.25 -17.09 -27.86
CA ASN A 63 9.67 -17.84 -26.67
C ASN A 63 9.90 -16.91 -25.46
N ILE A 64 10.43 -15.70 -25.66
CA ILE A 64 10.55 -14.69 -24.61
C ILE A 64 9.16 -14.28 -24.09
N ALA A 65 8.13 -14.24 -24.96
CA ALA A 65 6.75 -13.99 -24.55
C ALA A 65 6.21 -15.09 -23.62
N GLU A 66 6.53 -16.37 -23.87
CA GLU A 66 6.15 -17.48 -22.98
C GLU A 66 6.72 -17.30 -21.57
N ASP A 67 8.01 -16.96 -21.47
CA ASP A 67 8.67 -16.74 -20.19
C ASP A 67 8.05 -15.58 -19.41
N LYS A 68 7.71 -14.49 -20.08
CA LYS A 68 7.06 -13.33 -19.43
C LYS A 68 5.58 -13.58 -19.11
N ILE A 69 4.86 -14.35 -19.92
CA ILE A 69 3.50 -14.82 -19.60
C ILE A 69 3.55 -15.71 -18.35
N ARG A 70 4.53 -16.63 -18.27
CA ARG A 70 4.74 -17.47 -17.10
C ARG A 70 5.03 -16.65 -15.85
N ASP A 71 5.88 -15.64 -15.94
CA ASP A 71 6.24 -14.80 -14.80
C ASP A 71 5.11 -13.85 -14.39
N TYR A 72 4.32 -13.37 -15.34
CA TYR A 72 3.05 -12.68 -15.08
C TYR A 72 2.05 -13.59 -14.34
N LEU A 73 1.84 -14.82 -14.82
CA LEU A 73 0.93 -15.78 -14.19
C LEU A 73 1.40 -16.22 -12.80
N LYS A 74 2.71 -16.28 -12.56
CA LYS A 74 3.29 -16.52 -11.22
C LYS A 74 3.05 -15.34 -10.27
N SER A 75 3.25 -14.11 -10.73
CA SER A 75 3.13 -12.91 -9.89
C SER A 75 1.69 -12.51 -9.58
N HIS A 76 0.74 -12.75 -10.49
CA HIS A 76 -0.65 -12.29 -10.34
C HIS A 76 -1.63 -13.37 -9.86
N ASN A 77 -1.37 -14.66 -10.12
CA ASN A 77 -2.33 -15.75 -9.83
C ASN A 77 -1.74 -16.92 -9.02
N GLN A 78 -0.46 -16.87 -8.62
CA GLN A 78 0.26 -17.94 -7.89
C GLN A 78 -0.09 -19.37 -8.37
N SER A 79 -0.18 -19.56 -9.70
CA SER A 79 -0.57 -20.85 -10.27
C SER A 79 0.62 -21.81 -10.30
N HIS A 80 0.51 -22.97 -9.64
CA HIS A 80 1.47 -24.08 -9.74
C HIS A 80 1.54 -24.66 -11.18
N ARG A 81 0.54 -24.38 -12.02
CA ARG A 81 0.51 -24.70 -13.45
C ARG A 81 0.86 -23.51 -14.34
N ALA A 82 1.51 -22.47 -13.81
CA ALA A 82 1.87 -21.28 -14.60
C ALA A 82 2.74 -21.63 -15.82
N LYS A 83 3.60 -22.65 -15.70
CA LYS A 83 4.40 -23.15 -16.83
C LYS A 83 3.53 -23.82 -17.89
N GLU A 84 2.68 -24.78 -17.51
CA GLU A 84 1.76 -25.46 -18.45
C GLU A 84 0.78 -24.47 -19.12
N ARG A 85 0.27 -23.49 -18.37
CA ARG A 85 -0.63 -22.46 -18.92
C ARG A 85 0.10 -21.51 -19.85
N ALA A 86 1.31 -21.07 -19.51
CA ALA A 86 2.12 -20.26 -20.41
C ALA A 86 2.42 -21.00 -21.72
N SER A 87 2.73 -22.29 -21.66
CA SER A 87 2.90 -23.13 -22.84
C SER A 87 1.60 -23.27 -23.66
N GLY A 88 0.43 -23.32 -23.01
CA GLY A 88 -0.88 -23.29 -23.69
C GLY A 88 -1.15 -21.97 -24.43
N TYR A 89 -0.82 -20.83 -23.81
CA TYR A 89 -0.87 -19.52 -24.47
C TYR A 89 0.11 -19.45 -25.65
N LEU A 90 1.34 -19.94 -25.48
CA LEU A 90 2.34 -19.97 -26.55
C LEU A 90 1.87 -20.82 -27.72
N HIS A 91 1.28 -21.99 -27.47
CA HIS A 91 0.77 -22.86 -28.54
C HIS A 91 -0.34 -22.15 -29.33
N SER A 92 -1.25 -21.48 -28.63
CA SER A 92 -2.33 -20.68 -29.25
C SER A 92 -1.77 -19.50 -30.05
N MET A 93 -0.73 -18.84 -29.55
CA MET A 93 -0.02 -17.77 -30.26
C MET A 93 0.70 -18.30 -31.52
N LYS A 94 1.32 -19.48 -31.49
CA LYS A 94 1.96 -20.08 -32.68
C LYS A 94 0.96 -20.32 -33.81
N HIS A 95 -0.24 -20.82 -33.48
CA HIS A 95 -1.32 -20.98 -34.47
C HIS A 95 -1.81 -19.64 -35.01
N PHE A 96 -1.89 -18.62 -34.15
CA PHE A 96 -2.25 -17.28 -34.58
C PHE A 96 -1.18 -16.66 -35.50
N LYS A 97 0.11 -16.89 -35.20
CA LYS A 97 1.21 -16.48 -36.07
C LYS A 97 1.12 -17.14 -37.45
N ALA A 98 0.88 -18.45 -37.50
CA ALA A 98 0.75 -19.17 -38.76
C ALA A 98 -0.44 -18.64 -39.60
N PHE A 99 -1.58 -18.39 -38.97
CA PHE A 99 -2.72 -17.72 -39.61
C PHE A 99 -2.34 -16.36 -40.21
N LEU A 100 -1.61 -15.54 -39.45
CA LEU A 100 -1.17 -14.23 -39.92
C LEU A 100 -0.17 -14.36 -41.07
N ASP A 101 0.84 -15.21 -40.95
CA ASP A 101 1.84 -15.43 -42.00
C ASP A 101 1.18 -15.91 -43.31
N GLU A 102 0.10 -16.70 -43.23
CA GLU A 102 -0.59 -17.27 -44.39
C GLU A 102 -1.61 -16.33 -45.01
N ARG A 103 -2.48 -15.70 -44.21
CA ARG A 103 -3.61 -14.89 -44.70
C ARG A 103 -3.35 -13.39 -44.65
N HIS A 104 -2.41 -12.95 -43.82
CA HIS A 104 -2.11 -11.55 -43.52
C HIS A 104 -0.59 -11.28 -43.38
N PRO A 105 0.26 -11.68 -44.35
CA PRO A 105 1.72 -11.81 -44.18
C PRO A 105 2.47 -10.53 -43.82
N ASN A 106 1.92 -9.37 -44.17
CA ASN A 106 2.55 -8.08 -43.88
C ASN A 106 2.01 -7.43 -42.60
N LEU A 107 0.95 -7.99 -42.00
CA LEU A 107 0.21 -7.36 -40.91
C LEU A 107 1.04 -7.23 -39.64
N ALA A 108 1.82 -8.26 -39.28
CA ALA A 108 2.69 -8.23 -38.12
C ALA A 108 3.87 -7.25 -38.29
N ILE A 109 4.37 -7.04 -39.52
CA ILE A 109 5.49 -6.15 -39.85
C ILE A 109 5.01 -4.69 -39.95
N ASP A 110 3.87 -4.47 -40.59
CA ASP A 110 3.24 -3.16 -40.75
C ASP A 110 2.79 -2.57 -39.40
N TRP A 111 2.44 -3.42 -38.43
CA TRP A 111 1.90 -3.02 -37.11
C TRP A 111 2.91 -3.11 -35.96
N SER A 112 4.06 -3.76 -36.15
CA SER A 112 5.20 -3.71 -35.21
C SER A 112 6.16 -2.55 -35.49
N GLY A 113 5.93 -1.78 -36.56
CA GLY A 113 6.80 -0.71 -37.03
C GLY A 113 7.16 0.33 -35.95
N LYS A 114 8.38 0.21 -35.38
CA LYS A 114 9.11 1.25 -34.63
C LYS A 114 8.25 2.22 -33.81
N THR A 115 7.49 1.74 -32.84
CA THR A 115 7.12 2.53 -31.65
C THR A 115 6.67 1.54 -30.59
N ALA A 116 7.52 1.35 -29.60
CA ALA A 116 7.30 0.35 -28.57
C ALA A 116 6.06 0.71 -27.73
N SER A 117 4.97 -0.01 -27.93
CA SER A 117 3.78 -0.19 -27.08
C SER A 117 3.34 1.01 -26.23
N ASN A 118 2.20 1.58 -26.64
CA ASN A 118 1.23 2.44 -25.95
C ASN A 118 1.22 2.32 -24.38
N THR A 119 1.52 1.14 -23.84
CA THR A 119 1.51 0.84 -22.41
C THR A 119 2.63 1.52 -21.61
N TYR A 120 3.80 1.82 -22.21
CA TYR A 120 4.95 2.31 -21.44
C TYR A 120 4.84 3.77 -21.03
N LEU A 121 4.60 4.69 -21.98
CA LEU A 121 4.56 6.13 -21.65
C LEU A 121 3.37 6.45 -20.75
N LYS A 122 2.25 5.76 -20.95
CA LYS A 122 1.10 5.79 -20.05
C LYS A 122 1.49 5.41 -18.61
N THR A 123 2.13 4.26 -18.43
CA THR A 123 2.54 3.76 -17.09
C THR A 123 3.65 4.62 -16.48
N ALA A 124 4.61 5.09 -17.30
CA ALA A 124 5.69 5.97 -16.88
C ALA A 124 5.14 7.34 -16.44
N PHE A 125 4.18 7.90 -17.16
CA PHE A 125 3.48 9.13 -16.79
C PHE A 125 2.71 8.97 -15.49
N GLN A 126 1.99 7.85 -15.30
CA GLN A 126 1.30 7.55 -14.04
C GLN A 126 2.26 7.47 -12.85
N ASN A 127 3.41 6.79 -13.02
CA ASN A 127 4.44 6.70 -11.99
C ASN A 127 5.11 8.05 -11.71
N TRP A 128 5.36 8.84 -12.75
CA TRP A 128 5.89 10.20 -12.62
C TRP A 128 4.91 11.08 -11.83
N MET A 129 3.62 11.05 -12.19
CA MET A 129 2.54 11.78 -11.51
C MET A 129 2.42 11.42 -10.01
N ARG A 130 2.64 10.15 -9.63
CA ARG A 130 2.64 9.73 -8.20
C ARG A 130 3.74 10.40 -7.37
N ARG A 131 4.82 10.84 -8.02
CA ARG A 131 5.97 11.51 -7.38
C ARG A 131 5.82 13.03 -7.41
N GLN A 132 4.95 13.56 -8.26
CA GLN A 132 4.69 14.99 -8.34
C GLN A 132 3.80 15.44 -7.18
N LYS A 133 4.03 16.69 -6.79
CA LYS A 133 3.16 17.42 -5.86
C LYS A 133 2.40 18.48 -6.64
N LYS A 134 1.18 18.74 -6.22
CA LYS A 134 0.40 19.90 -6.64
C LYS A 134 1.09 21.18 -6.12
N SER A 135 0.63 22.34 -6.58
CA SER A 135 1.11 23.65 -6.12
C SER A 135 0.96 23.86 -4.60
N ASN A 136 0.01 23.18 -3.96
CA ASN A 136 -0.21 23.17 -2.51
C ASN A 136 0.66 22.15 -1.74
N GLY A 137 1.60 21.45 -2.41
CA GLY A 137 2.50 20.50 -1.77
C GLY A 137 1.94 19.08 -1.55
N GLU A 138 0.66 18.85 -1.81
CA GLU A 138 0.01 17.54 -1.70
C GLU A 138 0.33 16.62 -2.90
N PRO A 139 0.39 15.29 -2.69
CA PRO A 139 0.52 14.33 -3.78
C PRO A 139 -0.77 14.24 -4.63
N TYR A 140 -0.64 13.87 -5.91
CA TYR A 140 -1.81 13.55 -6.74
C TYR A 140 -2.47 12.24 -6.30
N LYS A 141 -3.80 12.27 -6.05
CA LYS A 141 -4.58 11.08 -5.70
C LYS A 141 -4.65 10.10 -6.87
N SER A 142 -4.70 8.79 -6.60
CA SER A 142 -4.71 7.75 -7.64
C SER A 142 -5.84 7.94 -8.67
N ASN A 143 -7.02 8.39 -8.24
CA ASN A 143 -8.15 8.64 -9.14
C ASN A 143 -7.89 9.82 -10.10
N THR A 144 -7.23 10.88 -9.63
CA THR A 144 -6.81 12.02 -10.47
C THR A 144 -5.80 11.58 -11.53
N ILE A 145 -4.82 10.76 -11.13
CA ILE A 145 -3.82 10.20 -12.04
C ILE A 145 -4.52 9.38 -13.13
N THR A 146 -5.46 8.50 -12.74
CA THR A 146 -6.25 7.71 -13.68
C THR A 146 -7.10 8.58 -14.61
N ALA A 147 -7.76 9.61 -14.08
CA ALA A 147 -8.56 10.54 -14.88
C ALA A 147 -7.72 11.27 -15.93
N TYR A 148 -6.60 11.88 -15.55
CA TYR A 148 -5.73 12.60 -16.50
C TYR A 148 -5.17 11.66 -17.57
N THR A 149 -4.78 10.46 -17.16
CA THR A 149 -4.28 9.44 -18.08
C THR A 149 -5.36 9.00 -19.07
N ASN A 150 -6.60 8.79 -18.62
CA ASN A 150 -7.69 8.38 -19.50
C ASN A 150 -8.12 9.51 -20.44
N SER A 151 -8.08 10.76 -19.99
CA SER A 151 -8.39 11.92 -20.83
C SER A 151 -7.37 12.10 -21.95
N LEU A 152 -6.08 12.00 -21.66
CA LEU A 152 -5.01 12.05 -22.68
C LEU A 152 -5.11 10.92 -23.71
N LYS A 153 -5.66 9.76 -23.31
CA LYS A 153 -5.84 8.61 -24.19
C LYS A 153 -7.05 8.76 -25.12
N ASN A 154 -8.17 9.29 -24.61
CA ASN A 154 -9.48 9.10 -25.23
C ASN A 154 -10.20 10.40 -25.63
N ALA A 155 -9.85 11.56 -25.05
CA ALA A 155 -10.63 12.79 -25.23
C ALA A 155 -10.36 13.48 -26.58
N THR A 156 -9.13 13.36 -27.07
CA THR A 156 -8.68 13.67 -28.43
C THR A 156 -9.61 13.16 -29.53
N ALA A 157 -10.09 11.92 -29.42
CA ALA A 157 -10.99 11.30 -30.42
C ALA A 157 -12.39 11.95 -30.48
N LYS A 158 -12.74 12.79 -29.51
CA LYS A 158 -14.02 13.50 -29.44
C LYS A 158 -13.94 14.95 -29.92
N LEU A 159 -12.75 15.41 -30.32
CA LEU A 159 -12.55 16.74 -30.87
C LEU A 159 -12.93 16.75 -32.36
N ASN A 160 -13.65 17.79 -32.78
CA ASN A 160 -14.02 18.01 -34.18
C ASN A 160 -12.83 18.60 -34.96
N ILE A 161 -11.76 17.81 -35.11
CA ILE A 161 -10.57 18.17 -35.89
C ILE A 161 -10.40 17.11 -36.98
N ASP A 162 -10.51 17.52 -38.23
CA ASP A 162 -10.51 16.60 -39.38
C ASP A 162 -9.14 15.95 -39.67
N ASP A 163 -8.03 16.54 -39.18
CA ASP A 163 -6.65 16.12 -39.44
C ASP A 163 -5.79 16.03 -38.15
N LEU A 164 -6.25 15.31 -37.12
CA LEU A 164 -5.41 15.00 -35.95
C LEU A 164 -4.51 13.78 -36.25
N PRO A 165 -3.17 13.91 -36.27
CA PRO A 165 -2.27 12.82 -36.68
C PRO A 165 -2.31 11.62 -35.74
N GLU A 166 -2.60 11.83 -34.45
CA GLU A 166 -2.87 10.74 -33.52
C GLU A 166 -3.96 11.05 -32.49
N THR A 167 -4.73 10.03 -32.14
CA THR A 167 -5.80 10.11 -31.13
C THR A 167 -5.36 9.63 -29.76
N ASP A 168 -4.27 8.90 -29.61
CA ASP A 168 -3.72 8.55 -28.30
C ASP A 168 -2.45 9.36 -28.05
N LEU A 169 -2.50 10.34 -27.15
CA LEU A 169 -1.39 11.25 -26.93
C LEU A 169 -0.15 10.58 -26.33
N PHE A 170 -0.29 9.36 -25.79
CA PHE A 170 0.87 8.58 -25.33
C PHE A 170 1.71 8.00 -26.47
N HIS A 171 1.28 8.15 -27.72
CA HIS A 171 2.06 7.78 -28.91
C HIS A 171 3.06 8.86 -29.30
N ILE A 172 2.86 10.08 -28.80
CA ILE A 172 3.76 11.19 -29.03
C ILE A 172 4.86 11.17 -27.97
N THR A 173 6.09 10.92 -28.42
CA THR A 173 7.24 10.66 -27.53
C THR A 173 8.22 11.83 -27.45
N SER A 174 8.06 12.86 -28.28
CA SER A 174 8.93 14.05 -28.32
C SER A 174 8.17 15.31 -27.91
N VAL A 175 8.87 16.25 -27.27
CA VAL A 175 8.32 17.55 -26.85
C VAL A 175 7.88 18.35 -28.07
N ALA A 176 8.72 18.38 -29.12
CA ALA A 176 8.40 19.11 -30.35
C ALA A 176 7.13 18.59 -31.04
N GLY A 177 6.97 17.26 -31.14
CA GLY A 177 5.76 16.65 -31.70
C GLY A 177 4.53 16.88 -30.81
N PHE A 178 4.72 16.91 -29.49
CA PHE A 178 3.61 17.15 -28.57
C PHE A 178 3.15 18.60 -28.56
N GLU A 179 4.06 19.58 -28.68
CA GLU A 179 3.69 21.00 -28.72
C GLU A 179 2.89 21.38 -29.97
N GLU A 180 3.15 20.73 -31.11
CA GLU A 180 2.36 20.91 -32.33
C GLU A 180 0.92 20.40 -32.13
N VAL A 181 0.77 19.18 -31.61
CA VAL A 181 -0.54 18.56 -31.35
C VAL A 181 -1.30 19.30 -30.22
N TYR A 182 -0.59 19.76 -29.18
CA TYR A 182 -1.16 20.53 -28.07
C TYR A 182 -1.82 21.83 -28.58
N LYS A 183 -1.17 22.56 -29.51
CA LYS A 183 -1.73 23.79 -30.09
C LYS A 183 -2.98 23.50 -30.93
N THR A 184 -2.96 22.43 -31.72
CA THR A 184 -4.11 22.01 -32.53
C THR A 184 -5.29 21.62 -31.66
N ILE A 185 -5.06 20.82 -30.62
CA ILE A 185 -6.09 20.37 -29.66
C ILE A 185 -6.74 21.55 -28.92
N THR A 186 -5.92 22.46 -28.39
CA THR A 186 -6.42 23.61 -27.61
C THR A 186 -7.14 24.65 -28.48
N SER A 187 -6.94 24.60 -29.80
CA SER A 187 -7.64 25.45 -30.78
C SER A 187 -8.91 24.80 -31.35
N ALA A 188 -9.27 23.58 -30.94
CA ALA A 188 -10.44 22.89 -31.48
C ALA A 188 -11.75 23.61 -31.09
N PRO A 189 -12.74 23.74 -31.99
CA PRO A 189 -13.99 24.47 -31.73
C PRO A 189 -14.79 23.92 -30.54
N ASN A 190 -14.77 22.59 -30.34
CA ASN A 190 -15.48 21.90 -29.26
C ASN A 190 -14.55 21.47 -28.10
N PHE A 191 -13.32 22.02 -28.03
CA PHE A 191 -12.36 21.67 -26.98
C PHE A 191 -12.93 21.86 -25.57
N HIS A 192 -13.61 22.98 -25.35
CA HIS A 192 -14.18 23.30 -24.03
C HIS A 192 -15.26 22.31 -23.60
N GLU A 193 -16.13 21.89 -24.52
CA GLU A 193 -17.19 20.91 -24.25
C GLU A 193 -16.61 19.53 -23.92
N VAL A 194 -15.57 19.13 -24.65
CA VAL A 194 -14.86 17.85 -24.43
C VAL A 194 -14.09 17.85 -23.10
N ASP A 195 -13.44 18.96 -22.73
CA ASP A 195 -12.73 19.10 -21.46
C ASP A 195 -13.69 19.16 -20.26
N LEU A 196 -14.85 19.80 -20.40
CA LEU A 196 -15.93 19.77 -19.41
C LEU A 196 -16.46 18.35 -19.20
N ALA A 197 -16.70 17.61 -20.28
CA ALA A 197 -17.18 16.23 -20.22
C ALA A 197 -16.16 15.24 -19.60
N ALA A 198 -14.86 15.58 -19.63
CA ALA A 198 -13.81 14.81 -18.98
C ALA A 198 -13.79 14.96 -17.44
N GLY A 199 -14.47 15.96 -16.89
CA GLY A 199 -14.57 16.24 -15.45
C GLY A 199 -13.30 16.85 -14.85
N ASN A 200 -13.45 17.86 -13.99
CA ASN A 200 -12.34 18.52 -13.27
C ASN A 200 -11.18 19.03 -14.17
N LYS A 201 -11.49 19.49 -15.39
CA LYS A 201 -10.49 19.88 -16.42
C LYS A 201 -9.42 18.80 -16.63
N ALA A 202 -9.79 17.53 -16.47
CA ALA A 202 -8.84 16.42 -16.50
C ALA A 202 -8.09 16.32 -17.82
N TYR A 203 -8.69 16.79 -18.92
CA TYR A 203 -8.05 16.78 -20.21
C TYR A 203 -7.05 17.92 -20.34
N SER A 204 -7.43 19.17 -20.05
CA SER A 204 -6.52 20.32 -20.02
C SER A 204 -5.36 20.14 -19.04
N ASN A 205 -5.64 19.71 -17.80
CA ASN A 205 -4.61 19.46 -16.80
C ASN A 205 -3.70 18.29 -17.19
N GLY A 206 -4.28 17.25 -17.79
CA GLY A 206 -3.53 16.13 -18.35
C GLY A 206 -2.54 16.59 -19.42
N LEU A 207 -2.98 17.43 -20.36
CA LEU A 207 -2.15 17.97 -21.45
C LEU A 207 -0.95 18.76 -20.92
N VAL A 208 -1.17 19.66 -19.95
CA VAL A 208 -0.10 20.48 -19.34
C VAL A 208 0.92 19.59 -18.63
N LEU A 209 0.44 18.64 -17.81
CA LEU A 209 1.32 17.75 -17.05
C LEU A 209 2.07 16.77 -17.93
N TYR A 210 1.45 16.30 -19.03
CA TYR A 210 2.12 15.44 -19.99
C TYR A 210 3.19 16.18 -20.80
N SER A 211 2.96 17.44 -21.18
CA SER A 211 4.00 18.30 -21.76
C SER A 211 5.21 18.43 -20.83
N ARG A 212 4.96 18.70 -19.54
CA ARG A 212 6.01 18.80 -18.54
C ARG A 212 6.75 17.47 -18.35
N PHE A 213 6.02 16.36 -18.30
CA PHE A 213 6.59 15.01 -18.22
C PHE A 213 7.52 14.72 -19.41
N LEU A 214 7.11 15.05 -20.64
CA LEU A 214 7.94 14.87 -21.84
C LEU A 214 9.20 15.75 -21.79
N LYS A 215 9.09 17.00 -21.31
CA LYS A 215 10.25 17.89 -21.10
C LYS A 215 11.23 17.30 -20.09
N GLU A 216 10.74 16.80 -18.96
CA GLU A 216 11.57 16.12 -17.94
C GLU A 216 12.09 14.73 -18.39
N LEU A 217 11.55 14.17 -19.47
CA LEU A 217 12.02 12.94 -20.13
C LEU A 217 13.09 13.19 -21.19
N GLU A 218 13.11 14.38 -21.78
CA GLU A 218 14.16 14.84 -22.70
C GLU A 218 15.34 15.49 -21.99
N GLU A 219 15.16 15.95 -20.74
CA GLU A 219 16.27 16.35 -19.88
C GLU A 219 17.19 15.16 -19.56
N PRO A 220 18.53 15.33 -19.67
CA PRO A 220 19.49 14.29 -19.29
C PRO A 220 19.22 13.80 -17.87
N SER A 221 18.90 12.52 -17.74
CA SER A 221 18.59 11.90 -16.46
C SER A 221 19.85 11.33 -15.82
N CYS A 222 19.83 11.23 -14.48
CA CYS A 222 20.90 10.58 -13.74
C CYS A 222 20.44 9.20 -13.26
N TRP A 223 21.34 8.22 -13.34
CA TRP A 223 21.07 6.82 -13.01
C TRP A 223 22.08 6.25 -12.03
N VAL A 224 21.70 5.20 -11.30
CA VAL A 224 22.61 4.35 -10.54
C VAL A 224 22.50 2.93 -11.08
N PHE A 225 23.62 2.39 -11.54
CA PHE A 225 23.71 1.03 -12.07
C PHE A 225 24.41 0.15 -11.04
N GLN A 226 23.69 -0.86 -10.57
CA GLN A 226 24.14 -1.74 -9.50
C GLN A 226 24.88 -2.94 -10.06
N GLY A 227 26.08 -3.19 -9.52
CA GLY A 227 26.89 -4.37 -9.78
C GLY A 227 27.04 -5.21 -8.51
N ASN A 228 26.94 -6.52 -8.67
CA ASN A 228 27.14 -7.46 -7.57
C ASN A 228 28.54 -8.10 -7.67
N PRO A 229 29.44 -7.85 -6.70
CA PRO A 229 30.82 -8.34 -6.74
C PRO A 229 30.94 -9.87 -6.77
N LYS A 230 29.87 -10.60 -6.45
CA LYS A 230 29.81 -12.06 -6.60
C LYS A 230 29.82 -12.52 -8.05
N PHE A 231 29.23 -11.74 -8.95
CA PHE A 231 29.04 -12.11 -10.36
C PHE A 231 29.98 -11.34 -11.29
N TYR A 232 30.37 -10.11 -10.91
CA TYR A 232 31.22 -9.25 -11.73
C TYR A 232 32.20 -8.48 -10.87
N ASP A 233 33.47 -8.42 -11.27
CA ASP A 233 34.51 -7.63 -10.60
C ASP A 233 34.37 -6.15 -10.94
N VAL A 234 33.39 -5.48 -10.31
CA VAL A 234 33.12 -4.06 -10.55
C VAL A 234 34.32 -3.18 -10.21
N ILE A 235 35.08 -3.52 -9.15
CA ILE A 235 36.24 -2.71 -8.74
C ILE A 235 37.38 -2.85 -9.75
N GLY A 236 37.72 -4.08 -10.14
CA GLY A 236 38.73 -4.31 -11.18
C GLY A 236 38.34 -3.66 -12.50
N ALA A 237 37.10 -3.84 -12.94
CA ALA A 237 36.60 -3.26 -14.18
C ALA A 237 36.62 -1.72 -14.17
N VAL A 238 36.19 -1.09 -13.07
CA VAL A 238 36.24 0.38 -12.93
C VAL A 238 37.68 0.89 -12.87
N HIS A 239 38.60 0.15 -12.27
CA HIS A 239 40.02 0.52 -12.22
C HIS A 239 40.63 0.48 -13.63
N ASP A 240 40.45 -0.62 -14.34
CA ASP A 240 41.17 -0.94 -15.57
C ASP A 240 40.51 -0.37 -16.85
N LEU A 241 39.19 -0.21 -16.87
CA LEU A 241 38.45 0.21 -18.06
C LEU A 241 38.12 1.71 -18.02
N ASP A 242 38.14 2.35 -19.18
CA ASP A 242 37.61 3.70 -19.39
C ASP A 242 36.20 3.66 -19.98
N THR A 243 35.80 2.54 -20.57
CA THR A 243 34.43 2.30 -21.04
C THR A 243 33.97 0.93 -20.57
N ILE A 244 32.76 0.86 -20.04
CA ILE A 244 32.15 -0.39 -19.56
C ILE A 244 30.76 -0.59 -20.16
N THR A 245 30.48 -1.81 -20.61
CA THR A 245 29.15 -2.19 -21.08
C THR A 245 28.33 -2.66 -19.89
N TRP A 246 27.13 -2.12 -19.71
CA TRP A 246 26.26 -2.47 -18.59
C TRP A 246 24.87 -2.88 -19.05
N ALA A 247 24.36 -3.97 -18.47
CA ALA A 247 23.02 -4.46 -18.78
C ALA A 247 21.92 -3.51 -18.30
N VAL A 248 20.89 -3.34 -19.12
CA VAL A 248 19.72 -2.52 -18.84
C VAL A 248 18.50 -3.41 -18.70
N ASN A 249 18.18 -3.77 -17.46
CA ASN A 249 17.06 -4.66 -17.14
C ASN A 249 15.80 -3.89 -16.71
N GLN A 250 15.96 -2.64 -16.25
CA GLN A 250 14.84 -1.78 -15.88
C GLN A 250 14.95 -0.42 -16.58
N ASN A 251 13.80 0.19 -16.85
CA ASN A 251 13.68 1.51 -17.46
C ASN A 251 14.38 1.71 -18.84
N PRO A 252 14.41 0.72 -19.75
CA PRO A 252 15.18 0.81 -21.00
C PRO A 252 14.76 1.91 -21.96
N LYS A 253 13.53 2.43 -21.84
CA LYS A 253 13.04 3.54 -22.68
C LYS A 253 13.26 4.92 -22.05
N GLN A 254 13.68 4.98 -20.79
CA GLN A 254 14.02 6.22 -20.09
C GLN A 254 15.53 6.48 -20.09
N ILE A 255 16.34 5.42 -20.14
CA ILE A 255 17.80 5.52 -20.25
C ILE A 255 18.17 5.93 -21.67
N LYS A 256 18.96 6.99 -21.83
CA LYS A 256 19.33 7.53 -23.14
C LYS A 256 20.81 7.87 -23.21
N LYS A 257 21.32 7.96 -24.44
CA LYS A 257 22.64 8.53 -24.72
C LYS A 257 22.75 9.94 -24.12
N GLY A 258 23.84 10.20 -23.41
CA GLY A 258 24.12 11.48 -22.75
C GLY A 258 23.68 11.55 -21.29
N ASP A 259 22.90 10.57 -20.80
CA ASP A 259 22.52 10.48 -19.40
C ASP A 259 23.75 10.29 -18.49
N LYS A 260 23.67 10.84 -17.27
CA LYS A 260 24.69 10.63 -16.25
C LYS A 260 24.43 9.31 -15.52
N VAL A 261 25.50 8.63 -15.12
CA VAL A 261 25.37 7.36 -14.40
C VAL A 261 26.39 7.24 -13.29
N TYR A 262 25.97 6.67 -12.17
CA TYR A 262 26.81 6.24 -11.06
C TYR A 262 26.89 4.72 -11.06
N ILE A 263 28.07 4.18 -10.84
CA ILE A 263 28.28 2.73 -10.69
C ILE A 263 28.27 2.40 -9.21
N TRP A 264 27.38 1.50 -8.81
CA TRP A 264 27.18 1.09 -7.42
C TRP A 264 27.70 -0.31 -7.17
N LEU A 265 28.54 -0.47 -6.15
CA LEU A 265 29.00 -1.76 -5.65
C LEU A 265 28.05 -2.28 -4.56
N SER A 266 27.49 -3.47 -4.76
CA SER A 266 26.59 -4.12 -3.79
C SER A 266 27.36 -4.76 -2.63
N GLY A 267 26.84 -4.63 -1.40
CA GLY A 267 27.38 -5.32 -0.23
C GLY A 267 27.22 -4.52 1.07
N PRO A 268 27.70 -5.06 2.21
CA PRO A 268 27.67 -4.39 3.51
C PRO A 268 28.44 -3.06 3.53
N GLN A 269 29.53 -2.98 2.77
CA GLN A 269 30.31 -1.77 2.50
C GLN A 269 30.00 -1.17 1.12
N GLY A 270 28.79 -1.42 0.61
CA GLY A 270 28.39 -0.96 -0.72
C GLY A 270 28.31 0.56 -0.82
N GLY A 271 28.41 1.07 -2.03
CA GLY A 271 28.43 2.50 -2.30
C GLY A 271 28.73 2.81 -3.76
N ILE A 272 28.81 4.10 -4.09
CA ILE A 272 29.13 4.55 -5.44
C ILE A 272 30.64 4.52 -5.63
N VAL A 273 31.10 3.75 -6.63
CA VAL A 273 32.52 3.50 -6.92
C VAL A 273 32.98 4.14 -8.22
N ALA A 274 32.07 4.63 -9.06
CA ALA A 274 32.41 5.43 -10.23
C ALA A 274 31.25 6.34 -10.65
N SER A 275 31.54 7.31 -11.51
CA SER A 275 30.52 8.06 -12.25
C SER A 275 30.94 8.27 -13.70
N GLY A 276 29.97 8.35 -14.60
CA GLY A 276 30.21 8.42 -16.03
C GLY A 276 29.04 8.99 -16.83
N THR A 277 29.12 8.88 -18.14
CA THR A 277 28.06 9.26 -19.10
C THR A 277 27.74 8.08 -20.01
N ILE A 278 26.47 7.87 -20.30
CA ILE A 278 26.01 6.84 -21.22
C ILE A 278 26.31 7.25 -22.67
N LEU A 279 26.96 6.38 -23.44
CA LEU A 279 27.47 6.65 -24.79
C LEU A 279 26.48 6.30 -25.92
N CYS A 280 25.55 5.38 -25.66
CA CYS A 280 24.56 4.93 -26.63
C CYS A 280 23.19 4.74 -25.97
N ASP A 281 22.13 4.83 -26.78
CA ASP A 281 20.80 4.39 -26.34
C ASP A 281 20.81 2.87 -26.13
N PRO A 282 19.95 2.31 -25.25
CA PRO A 282 19.91 0.88 -25.00
C PRO A 282 19.73 0.07 -26.28
N GLU A 283 20.70 -0.78 -26.57
CA GLU A 283 20.75 -1.61 -27.77
C GLU A 283 21.13 -3.06 -27.42
N ILE A 284 20.85 -3.99 -28.34
CA ILE A 284 21.17 -5.40 -28.11
C ILE A 284 22.69 -5.57 -28.20
N LYS A 285 23.31 -5.91 -27.08
CA LYS A 285 24.73 -6.22 -26.94
C LYS A 285 24.95 -7.72 -27.02
N GLN A 286 26.04 -8.11 -27.66
CA GLN A 286 26.45 -9.49 -27.73
C GLN A 286 27.27 -9.85 -26.47
N PRO A 287 27.14 -11.08 -25.94
CA PRO A 287 27.95 -11.58 -24.84
C PRO A 287 29.45 -11.49 -25.13
N GLU A 288 30.21 -10.85 -24.24
CA GLU A 288 31.67 -10.90 -24.30
C GLU A 288 32.16 -12.18 -23.62
N ARG A 289 32.58 -13.16 -24.45
CA ARG A 289 32.91 -14.51 -23.97
C ARG A 289 34.18 -14.58 -23.09
N ASN A 290 35.04 -13.57 -23.17
CA ASN A 290 36.35 -13.54 -22.51
C ASN A 290 36.51 -12.31 -21.61
N ASP A 291 35.43 -11.78 -21.04
CA ASP A 291 35.50 -10.65 -20.10
C ASP A 291 36.28 -11.08 -18.83
N PRO A 292 37.48 -10.51 -18.56
CA PRO A 292 38.32 -10.90 -17.43
C PRO A 292 37.73 -10.53 -16.06
N TYR A 293 36.72 -9.65 -16.03
CA TYR A 293 36.03 -9.23 -14.81
C TYR A 293 34.79 -10.06 -14.52
N ASN A 294 34.33 -10.89 -15.47
CA ASN A 294 33.20 -11.77 -15.23
C ASN A 294 33.59 -12.91 -14.27
N ARG A 295 32.91 -12.97 -13.13
CA ARG A 295 33.16 -13.97 -12.06
C ARG A 295 32.15 -15.11 -12.07
N SER A 296 31.17 -15.08 -12.97
CA SER A 296 30.06 -16.03 -13.01
C SER A 296 29.88 -16.56 -14.41
N GLU A 297 29.94 -17.89 -14.56
CA GLU A 297 29.69 -18.51 -15.85
C GLU A 297 28.31 -18.15 -16.40
N ASP A 298 27.32 -17.84 -15.57
CA ASP A 298 25.93 -17.60 -16.01
C ASP A 298 25.58 -16.14 -16.34
N LEU A 299 26.53 -15.20 -16.25
CA LEU A 299 26.23 -13.78 -16.48
C LEU A 299 26.25 -13.44 -17.98
N ASN A 300 25.15 -12.88 -18.49
CA ASN A 300 25.03 -12.31 -19.84
C ASN A 300 25.45 -13.25 -21.00
N LYS A 301 25.12 -14.55 -20.92
CA LYS A 301 25.44 -15.58 -21.94
C LYS A 301 24.66 -15.46 -23.26
N GLU A 302 23.54 -14.74 -23.27
CA GLU A 302 22.68 -14.52 -24.43
C GLU A 302 22.64 -13.03 -24.80
N PRO A 303 22.29 -12.66 -26.04
CA PRO A 303 22.13 -11.27 -26.43
C PRO A 303 21.21 -10.53 -25.46
N TYR A 304 21.70 -9.43 -24.89
CA TYR A 304 21.02 -8.70 -23.84
C TYR A 304 20.96 -7.21 -24.16
N LEU A 305 19.99 -6.50 -23.60
CA LEU A 305 19.90 -5.06 -23.78
C LEU A 305 20.92 -4.37 -22.86
N GLY A 306 21.78 -3.53 -23.41
CA GLY A 306 22.84 -2.87 -22.66
C GLY A 306 23.19 -1.50 -23.22
N VAL A 307 23.96 -0.74 -22.45
CA VAL A 307 24.53 0.55 -22.84
C VAL A 307 26.01 0.58 -22.53
N ASP A 308 26.76 1.34 -23.32
CA ASP A 308 28.16 1.62 -23.05
C ASP A 308 28.26 2.87 -22.18
N ILE A 309 29.11 2.83 -21.15
CA ILE A 309 29.30 3.91 -20.18
C ILE A 309 30.74 4.37 -20.25
N ASP A 310 30.94 5.65 -20.54
CA ASP A 310 32.22 6.36 -20.40
C ASP A 310 32.47 6.68 -18.92
N ILE A 311 33.48 6.06 -18.32
CA ILE A 311 33.83 6.24 -16.91
C ILE A 311 34.66 7.52 -16.77
N GLN A 312 34.07 8.53 -16.13
CA GLN A 312 34.67 9.87 -16.02
C GLN A 312 35.35 10.11 -14.67
N ARG A 313 34.84 9.50 -13.59
CA ARG A 313 35.45 9.55 -12.25
C ARG A 313 35.47 8.15 -11.67
N LYS A 314 36.67 7.67 -11.34
CA LYS A 314 36.92 6.42 -10.62
C LYS A 314 37.01 6.76 -9.13
N LEU A 315 36.05 6.29 -8.34
CA LEU A 315 35.87 6.63 -6.91
C LEU A 315 36.25 5.46 -5.99
N ILE A 316 37.07 4.52 -6.48
CA ILE A 316 37.45 3.30 -5.75
C ILE A 316 38.16 3.59 -4.42
N ASP A 317 38.92 4.69 -4.34
CA ASP A 317 39.63 5.12 -3.12
C ASP A 317 38.82 6.13 -2.28
N SER A 318 37.68 6.58 -2.79
CA SER A 318 36.82 7.61 -2.18
C SER A 318 35.33 7.30 -2.39
N ILE A 319 34.96 6.07 -2.03
CA ILE A 319 33.61 5.53 -2.26
C ILE A 319 32.58 6.40 -1.54
N VAL A 320 31.51 6.77 -2.25
CA VAL A 320 30.34 7.38 -1.59
C VAL A 320 29.60 6.27 -0.87
N GLU A 321 29.86 6.14 0.43
CA GLU A 321 29.35 5.03 1.24
C GLU A 321 27.82 5.04 1.37
N ARG A 322 27.23 3.84 1.37
CA ARG A 322 25.79 3.62 1.65
C ARG A 322 25.35 4.25 2.98
N THR A 323 26.19 4.16 4.00
CA THR A 323 25.96 4.75 5.34
C THR A 323 25.81 6.25 5.29
N THR A 324 26.65 6.94 4.51
CA THR A 324 26.60 8.39 4.30
C THR A 324 25.29 8.81 3.64
N LEU A 325 24.84 8.06 2.64
CA LEU A 325 23.56 8.30 1.95
C LEU A 325 22.34 7.99 2.82
N LEU A 326 22.40 6.95 3.66
CA LEU A 326 21.31 6.63 4.61
C LEU A 326 21.17 7.68 5.73
N ALA A 327 22.26 8.38 6.05
CA ALA A 327 22.30 9.33 7.16
C ALA A 327 21.81 10.75 6.79
N ASP A 328 21.51 11.01 5.51
CA ASP A 328 21.01 12.30 5.03
C ASP A 328 19.51 12.21 4.67
N GLU A 329 18.70 13.15 5.17
CA GLU A 329 17.24 13.21 4.86
C GLU A 329 16.93 13.15 3.37
N ARG A 330 17.81 13.71 2.54
CA ARG A 330 17.56 13.91 1.11
C ARG A 330 17.82 12.65 0.29
N THR A 331 18.69 11.75 0.78
CA THR A 331 19.10 10.53 0.06
C THR A 331 18.69 9.24 0.77
N LYS A 332 18.26 9.27 2.05
CA LYS A 332 17.84 8.06 2.81
C LYS A 332 16.70 7.26 2.17
N ARG A 333 15.94 7.87 1.25
CA ARG A 333 14.81 7.26 0.54
C ARG A 333 15.13 6.86 -0.91
N MET A 334 16.38 6.96 -1.35
CA MET A 334 16.80 6.52 -2.68
C MET A 334 16.34 5.07 -2.94
N GLU A 335 15.90 4.79 -4.17
CA GLU A 335 15.32 3.48 -4.53
C GLU A 335 16.33 2.33 -4.30
N ILE A 336 17.61 2.54 -4.58
CA ILE A 336 18.66 1.55 -4.32
C ILE A 336 18.88 1.25 -2.83
N LEU A 337 18.44 2.14 -1.93
CA LEU A 337 18.55 1.97 -0.48
C LEU A 337 17.32 1.30 0.11
N THR A 338 16.13 1.67 -0.38
CA THR A 338 14.83 1.25 0.14
C THR A 338 14.25 0.01 -0.57
N TYR A 339 14.61 -0.20 -1.83
CA TYR A 339 14.13 -1.29 -2.69
C TYR A 339 15.28 -1.87 -3.56
N PRO A 340 16.30 -2.52 -2.97
CA PRO A 340 17.52 -2.95 -3.68
C PRO A 340 17.35 -4.16 -4.63
N GLY A 341 16.13 -4.50 -5.04
CA GLY A 341 15.82 -5.69 -5.85
C GLY A 341 15.95 -5.49 -7.37
N ALA A 342 16.32 -4.30 -7.83
CA ALA A 342 16.53 -3.95 -9.25
C ALA A 342 18.01 -3.69 -9.56
N THR A 343 18.36 -3.41 -10.82
CA THR A 343 19.75 -3.19 -11.26
C THR A 343 20.03 -1.78 -11.81
N ASN A 344 19.01 -1.05 -12.27
CA ASN A 344 19.12 0.29 -12.85
C ASN A 344 18.09 1.22 -12.17
N PHE A 345 18.58 2.19 -11.39
CA PHE A 345 17.74 3.07 -10.54
C PHE A 345 17.84 4.52 -11.01
N ARG A 346 16.72 5.25 -11.00
CA ARG A 346 16.72 6.68 -11.35
C ARG A 346 17.15 7.52 -10.14
N VAL A 347 17.92 8.57 -10.40
CA VAL A 347 18.37 9.55 -9.40
C VAL A 347 17.67 10.88 -9.67
N SER A 348 16.99 11.42 -8.66
CA SER A 348 16.39 12.74 -8.75
C SER A 348 17.45 13.85 -8.70
N LYS A 349 17.11 15.04 -9.20
CA LYS A 349 18.02 16.20 -9.16
C LYS A 349 18.56 16.49 -7.75
N LYS A 350 17.70 16.40 -6.74
CA LYS A 350 18.07 16.63 -5.34
C LYS A 350 19.03 15.57 -4.79
N GLU A 351 18.85 14.31 -5.18
CA GLU A 351 19.76 13.22 -4.80
C GLU A 351 21.11 13.36 -5.53
N TYR A 352 21.07 13.70 -6.82
CA TYR A 352 22.26 14.00 -7.63
C TYR A 352 23.11 15.12 -7.02
N GLU A 353 22.50 16.24 -6.65
CA GLU A 353 23.19 17.37 -6.01
C GLU A 353 23.89 16.95 -4.70
N VAL A 354 23.27 16.07 -3.92
CA VAL A 354 23.86 15.55 -2.68
C VAL A 354 25.03 14.63 -2.98
N ILE A 355 24.87 13.67 -3.90
CA ILE A 355 25.96 12.76 -4.31
C ILE A 355 27.15 13.55 -4.85
N GLU A 356 26.91 14.54 -5.71
CA GLU A 356 27.96 15.42 -6.23
C GLU A 356 28.63 16.24 -5.12
N SER A 357 27.86 16.77 -4.16
CA SER A 357 28.47 17.48 -3.02
C SER A 357 29.39 16.59 -2.19
N ILE A 358 29.07 15.29 -2.06
CA ILE A 358 29.94 14.31 -1.39
C ILE A 358 31.21 14.08 -2.21
N ILE A 359 31.07 13.83 -3.52
CA ILE A 359 32.21 13.57 -4.42
C ILE A 359 33.16 14.78 -4.48
N THR A 360 32.63 16.00 -4.49
CA THR A 360 33.41 17.25 -4.56
C THR A 360 33.93 17.75 -3.20
N GLY A 361 33.58 17.08 -2.10
CA GLY A 361 34.00 17.46 -0.74
C GLY A 361 33.28 18.69 -0.15
N SER A 362 32.20 19.17 -0.79
CA SER A 362 31.39 20.31 -0.32
C SER A 362 30.17 19.90 0.52
N TYR A 363 30.04 18.62 0.82
CA TYR A 363 28.88 18.03 1.50
C TYR A 363 28.67 18.55 2.92
N LYS A 364 27.43 19.02 3.18
CA LYS A 364 26.92 19.32 4.52
C LYS A 364 25.76 18.37 4.82
N LYS A 365 25.92 17.57 5.88
CA LYS A 365 24.92 16.60 6.33
C LYS A 365 23.65 17.29 6.81
N VAL A 366 22.50 16.88 6.28
CA VAL A 366 21.19 17.20 6.86
C VAL A 366 20.76 15.98 7.69
N PRO A 367 20.84 16.03 9.03
CA PRO A 367 20.62 14.87 9.87
C PRO A 367 19.20 14.33 9.68
N SER A 368 19.09 13.01 9.60
CA SER A 368 17.79 12.39 9.53
C SER A 368 16.97 12.68 10.79
N SER A 369 15.76 13.24 10.64
CA SER A 369 14.86 13.46 11.78
C SER A 369 14.53 12.11 12.39
N PRO A 370 14.71 11.92 13.71
CA PRO A 370 14.17 10.76 14.38
C PRO A 370 12.66 10.79 14.17
N THR A 371 12.11 9.69 13.67
CA THR A 371 10.67 9.42 13.74
C THR A 371 10.24 9.69 15.19
N PRO A 372 9.18 10.47 15.45
CA PRO A 372 8.74 10.72 16.81
C PRO A 372 8.49 9.37 17.50
N THR A 373 9.24 9.14 18.57
CA THR A 373 9.01 8.07 19.53
C THR A 373 7.60 8.24 20.06
N PRO A 374 6.67 7.28 19.87
CA PRO A 374 5.40 7.34 20.54
C PRO A 374 5.65 7.30 22.05
N ALA A 375 4.95 8.18 22.76
CA ALA A 375 4.86 8.20 24.22
C ALA A 375 4.65 6.79 24.78
N VAL A 376 5.18 6.55 25.99
CA VAL A 376 5.14 5.29 26.74
C VAL A 376 3.72 4.72 26.78
N GLN A 377 3.41 3.88 25.80
CA GLN A 377 2.33 2.90 25.87
C GLN A 377 2.89 1.70 26.63
N LYS A 378 2.14 1.19 27.60
CA LYS A 378 2.40 -0.11 28.24
C LYS A 378 2.78 -1.11 27.14
N GLU A 379 4.00 -1.64 27.18
CA GLU A 379 4.51 -2.47 26.08
C GLU A 379 3.60 -3.68 25.87
N LYS A 380 3.13 -3.85 24.64
CA LYS A 380 2.22 -4.93 24.24
C LYS A 380 2.90 -6.29 24.45
N LYS A 381 2.29 -7.15 25.27
CA LYS A 381 2.68 -8.54 25.53
C LYS A 381 2.93 -9.30 24.22
N ARG A 382 4.09 -9.96 24.08
CA ARG A 382 4.47 -10.69 22.86
C ARG A 382 4.28 -12.20 23.00
N TYR A 383 4.12 -12.87 21.86
CA TYR A 383 3.90 -14.31 21.77
C TYR A 383 4.99 -14.93 20.91
N TRP A 384 5.58 -16.03 21.38
CA TRP A 384 6.74 -16.66 20.75
C TRP A 384 6.53 -18.16 20.57
N ILE A 385 6.93 -18.69 19.42
CA ILE A 385 7.10 -20.12 19.23
C ILE A 385 8.55 -20.51 19.54
N TYR A 386 8.73 -21.57 20.31
CA TYR A 386 10.02 -22.04 20.79
C TYR A 386 10.21 -23.57 20.62
N ALA A 387 11.41 -24.00 20.26
CA ALA A 387 11.82 -25.40 20.22
C ALA A 387 13.07 -25.64 21.10
N PRO A 388 12.98 -26.40 22.20
CA PRO A 388 14.08 -26.65 23.12
C PRO A 388 15.04 -27.71 22.58
N GLY A 389 16.06 -27.28 21.83
CA GLY A 389 17.02 -28.18 21.19
C GLY A 389 16.46 -28.87 19.94
N GLU A 390 17.30 -29.66 19.27
CA GLU A 390 16.89 -30.40 18.07
C GLU A 390 15.78 -31.40 18.41
N GLY A 391 14.69 -31.37 17.64
CA GLY A 391 13.50 -32.18 17.89
C GLY A 391 12.79 -31.90 19.23
N SER A 392 13.11 -30.79 19.90
CA SER A 392 12.64 -30.45 21.24
C SER A 392 13.13 -31.40 22.34
N SER A 393 14.30 -32.02 22.13
CA SER A 393 14.96 -32.96 23.04
C SER A 393 15.25 -32.43 24.45
N LYS A 394 15.36 -31.11 24.63
CA LYS A 394 15.60 -30.47 25.93
C LYS A 394 14.33 -30.10 26.70
N TRP A 395 13.15 -30.40 26.16
CA TRP A 395 11.88 -30.01 26.77
C TRP A 395 11.74 -30.48 28.23
N GLU A 396 12.00 -31.75 28.49
CA GLU A 396 11.84 -32.35 29.82
C GLU A 396 12.73 -31.65 30.87
N GLU A 397 14.02 -31.46 30.55
CA GLU A 397 14.96 -30.79 31.44
C GLU A 397 14.58 -29.32 31.69
N PHE A 398 14.16 -28.60 30.65
CA PHE A 398 13.83 -27.18 30.70
C PHE A 398 12.49 -26.93 31.42
N TYR A 399 11.55 -27.84 31.26
CA TYR A 399 10.29 -27.82 32.00
C TYR A 399 10.54 -27.98 33.50
N ASP A 400 11.25 -29.04 33.91
CA ASP A 400 11.50 -29.36 35.32
C ASP A 400 12.32 -28.29 36.03
N LYS A 401 13.25 -27.64 35.33
CA LYS A 401 14.08 -26.56 35.86
C LYS A 401 13.41 -25.18 35.80
N GLY A 402 12.25 -25.04 35.15
CA GLY A 402 11.57 -23.74 34.98
C GLY A 402 12.36 -22.75 34.13
N ILE A 403 13.06 -23.22 33.10
CA ILE A 403 13.91 -22.40 32.22
C ILE A 403 13.59 -22.62 30.75
N MET A 404 13.96 -21.67 29.90
CA MET A 404 14.14 -21.87 28.46
C MET A 404 15.59 -21.56 28.10
N GLY A 405 16.17 -22.31 27.16
CA GLY A 405 17.57 -22.14 26.78
C GLY A 405 17.83 -22.25 25.29
N ILE A 406 18.84 -21.53 24.80
CA ILE A 406 19.35 -21.68 23.43
C ILE A 406 20.83 -22.09 23.48
N GLY A 407 21.27 -22.82 22.45
CA GLY A 407 22.69 -23.16 22.29
C GLY A 407 23.50 -21.96 21.79
N TRP A 408 24.65 -22.23 21.17
CA TRP A 408 25.69 -21.25 20.79
C TRP A 408 26.64 -20.85 21.92
N ASP A 409 26.86 -21.75 22.86
CA ASP A 409 27.63 -21.54 24.10
C ASP A 409 29.06 -20.99 23.90
N LYS A 410 29.69 -21.26 22.74
CA LYS A 410 31.04 -20.75 22.45
C LYS A 410 31.06 -19.24 22.15
N LEU A 411 29.90 -18.61 21.91
CA LEU A 411 29.81 -17.15 21.78
C LEU A 411 30.03 -16.43 23.12
N GLY A 412 29.93 -17.12 24.26
CA GLY A 412 29.92 -16.44 25.56
C GLY A 412 28.70 -15.52 25.70
N ASP A 413 28.72 -14.61 26.67
CA ASP A 413 27.59 -13.72 26.95
C ASP A 413 27.15 -12.93 25.70
N LEU A 414 25.88 -13.09 25.30
CA LEU A 414 25.33 -12.46 24.10
C LEU A 414 25.16 -10.94 24.24
N LYS A 415 25.13 -10.40 25.47
CA LYS A 415 25.05 -8.96 25.73
C LYS A 415 26.34 -8.22 25.41
N GLN A 416 27.46 -8.92 25.22
CA GLN A 416 28.73 -8.29 24.82
C GLN A 416 28.73 -7.77 23.36
N TYR A 417 27.75 -8.19 22.55
CA TYR A 417 27.65 -7.82 21.15
C TYR A 417 26.74 -6.60 20.97
N PRO A 418 27.24 -5.44 20.50
CA PRO A 418 26.46 -4.22 20.39
C PRO A 418 25.41 -4.29 19.27
N THR A 419 25.61 -5.15 18.26
CA THR A 419 24.70 -5.29 17.12
C THR A 419 24.50 -6.75 16.71
N LYS A 420 23.35 -7.06 16.12
CA LYS A 420 23.06 -8.37 15.53
C LYS A 420 24.12 -8.79 14.51
N ASP A 421 24.66 -7.85 13.73
CA ASP A 421 25.70 -8.13 12.75
C ASP A 421 27.05 -8.49 13.41
N SER A 422 27.42 -7.83 14.52
CA SER A 422 28.64 -8.19 15.27
C SER A 422 28.59 -9.61 15.84
N MET A 423 27.41 -10.03 16.32
CA MET A 423 27.16 -11.38 16.81
C MET A 423 27.28 -12.42 15.69
N LYS A 424 26.76 -12.09 14.49
CA LYS A 424 26.86 -12.94 13.30
C LYS A 424 28.30 -13.06 12.78
N THR A 425 29.07 -11.98 12.79
CA THR A 425 30.50 -12.02 12.45
C THR A 425 31.25 -12.95 13.40
N LYS A 426 30.99 -12.85 14.70
CA LYS A 426 31.61 -13.73 15.68
C LYS A 426 31.19 -15.20 15.55
N MET A 427 29.95 -15.47 15.16
CA MET A 427 29.50 -16.83 14.82
C MET A 427 30.30 -17.44 13.68
N LYS A 428 30.60 -16.67 12.63
CA LYS A 428 31.41 -17.15 11.50
C LYS A 428 32.84 -17.48 11.91
N GLU A 429 33.45 -16.66 12.76
CA GLU A 429 34.81 -16.89 13.28
C GLU A 429 34.90 -18.20 14.09
N ILE A 430 33.87 -18.54 14.86
CA ILE A 430 33.90 -19.67 15.81
C ILE A 430 33.42 -20.98 15.19
N TYR A 431 32.43 -20.92 14.30
CA TYR A 431 31.72 -22.08 13.78
C TYR A 431 31.97 -22.35 12.29
N GLY A 432 32.78 -21.51 11.62
CA GLY A 432 33.16 -21.67 10.21
C GLY A 432 32.38 -20.73 9.28
N GLU A 433 33.05 -20.20 8.25
CA GLU A 433 32.48 -19.22 7.33
C GLU A 433 31.51 -19.82 6.29
N GLU A 434 31.49 -21.15 6.16
CA GLU A 434 30.67 -21.86 5.17
C GLU A 434 29.15 -21.73 5.36
N TYR A 435 28.66 -21.25 6.52
CA TYR A 435 27.23 -21.06 6.80
C TYR A 435 26.81 -19.58 6.90
N SER A 436 25.58 -19.28 6.50
CA SER A 436 25.09 -17.89 6.43
C SER A 436 24.76 -17.27 7.80
N TYR A 437 24.55 -18.09 8.85
CA TYR A 437 24.09 -17.74 10.21
C TYR A 437 22.99 -16.67 10.30
N MET A 438 22.23 -16.42 9.22
CA MET A 438 21.21 -15.36 9.18
C MET A 438 20.11 -15.60 10.21
N ASN A 439 19.64 -16.85 10.29
CA ASN A 439 18.61 -17.25 11.24
C ASN A 439 19.16 -17.42 12.66
N ALA A 440 20.38 -17.95 12.80
CA ALA A 440 21.04 -18.14 14.09
C ALA A 440 21.33 -16.80 14.78
N GLY A 441 21.93 -15.85 14.06
CA GLY A 441 22.22 -14.51 14.58
C GLY A 441 20.95 -13.70 14.90
N HIS A 442 19.86 -13.91 14.17
CA HIS A 442 18.56 -13.35 14.54
C HIS A 442 18.05 -13.96 15.84
N LEU A 443 18.02 -15.29 15.93
CA LEU A 443 17.54 -15.99 17.12
C LEU A 443 18.30 -15.57 18.39
N THR A 444 19.62 -15.55 18.35
CA THR A 444 20.45 -15.21 19.52
C THR A 444 20.25 -13.75 19.92
N TRP A 445 20.09 -12.85 18.93
CA TRP A 445 19.75 -11.46 19.19
C TRP A 445 18.37 -11.31 19.83
N GLN A 446 17.35 -11.96 19.28
CA GLN A 446 15.98 -11.88 19.80
C GLN A 446 15.89 -12.43 21.23
N PHE A 447 16.53 -13.57 21.49
CA PHE A 447 16.56 -14.18 22.82
C PHE A 447 17.24 -13.30 23.87
N ALA A 448 18.35 -12.64 23.51
CA ALA A 448 19.10 -11.79 24.44
C ALA A 448 18.51 -10.36 24.61
N ASN A 449 17.91 -9.80 23.55
CA ASN A 449 17.57 -8.37 23.51
C ASN A 449 16.09 -8.04 23.26
N GLU A 450 15.31 -8.93 22.67
CA GLU A 450 13.91 -8.63 22.29
C GLU A 450 12.86 -9.37 23.13
N LEU A 451 13.19 -10.56 23.62
CA LEU A 451 12.35 -11.33 24.54
C LEU A 451 12.29 -10.61 25.91
N LYS A 452 11.11 -10.39 26.46
CA LYS A 452 10.91 -9.65 27.70
C LYS A 452 10.17 -10.48 28.76
N ILE A 453 10.22 -10.01 30.01
CA ILE A 453 9.35 -10.51 31.08
C ILE A 453 7.89 -10.32 30.63
N ASP A 454 7.03 -11.26 31.01
CA ASP A 454 5.61 -11.37 30.63
C ASP A 454 5.31 -11.83 29.20
N ASP A 455 6.31 -12.03 28.35
CA ASP A 455 6.12 -12.66 27.05
C ASP A 455 5.67 -14.13 27.19
N VAL A 456 4.80 -14.56 26.27
CA VAL A 456 4.26 -15.94 26.24
C VAL A 456 5.10 -16.81 25.31
N ILE A 457 5.49 -17.98 25.80
CA ILE A 457 6.26 -18.98 25.08
C ILE A 457 5.37 -20.19 24.81
N ILE A 458 5.23 -20.55 23.53
CA ILE A 458 4.52 -21.73 23.06
C ILE A 458 5.55 -22.71 22.50
N VAL A 459 5.60 -23.90 23.07
CA VAL A 459 6.64 -24.88 22.77
C VAL A 459 6.15 -25.85 21.71
N LYS A 460 6.89 -26.00 20.61
CA LYS A 460 6.58 -26.97 19.55
C LYS A 460 7.43 -28.22 19.66
N LYS A 461 6.96 -29.33 19.07
CA LYS A 461 7.71 -30.56 18.78
C LYS A 461 7.52 -30.91 17.31
N GLY A 462 8.58 -30.77 16.53
CA GLY A 462 8.51 -30.92 15.08
C GLY A 462 7.63 -29.87 14.41
N LEU A 463 6.92 -30.27 13.34
CA LEU A 463 6.12 -29.38 12.49
C LEU A 463 4.62 -29.37 12.77
N LYS A 464 4.15 -30.28 13.64
CA LYS A 464 2.73 -30.58 13.81
C LYS A 464 2.26 -30.65 15.26
N LYS A 465 3.16 -30.55 16.25
CA LYS A 465 2.79 -30.70 17.66
C LYS A 465 3.21 -29.49 18.47
N ILE A 466 2.34 -29.12 19.40
CA ILE A 466 2.61 -28.20 20.51
C ILE A 466 2.73 -29.05 21.78
N ILE A 467 3.69 -28.73 22.64
CA ILE A 467 4.03 -29.54 23.82
C ILE A 467 4.02 -28.79 25.15
N GLY A 468 3.86 -27.47 25.11
CA GLY A 468 3.73 -26.69 26.33
C GLY A 468 3.56 -25.20 26.11
N ARG A 469 3.24 -24.50 27.19
CA ARG A 469 3.06 -23.04 27.26
C ARG A 469 3.69 -22.50 28.53
N GLY A 470 4.35 -21.35 28.48
CA GLY A 470 4.89 -20.68 29.66
C GLY A 470 4.98 -19.16 29.51
N ILE A 471 5.27 -18.49 30.61
CA ILE A 471 5.45 -17.03 30.67
C ILE A 471 6.87 -16.74 31.12
N VAL A 472 7.58 -15.85 30.42
CA VAL A 472 8.95 -15.44 30.77
C VAL A 472 8.93 -14.64 32.07
N THR A 473 9.81 -14.99 33.01
CA THR A 473 9.88 -14.40 34.36
C THR A 473 11.23 -13.76 34.69
N SER A 474 12.20 -13.80 33.78
CA SER A 474 13.48 -13.14 33.96
C SER A 474 13.99 -12.47 32.69
N ASP A 475 14.89 -11.52 32.89
CA ASP A 475 15.81 -11.07 31.86
C ASP A 475 16.75 -12.20 31.39
N TYR A 476 17.50 -11.92 30.32
CA TYR A 476 18.51 -12.81 29.77
C TYR A 476 19.61 -13.13 30.80
N ILE A 477 19.95 -14.42 30.93
CA ILE A 477 21.01 -14.91 31.81
C ILE A 477 22.00 -15.74 30.98
N PHE A 478 23.29 -15.44 31.13
CA PHE A 478 24.36 -16.33 30.69
C PHE A 478 24.85 -17.15 31.89
N ASP A 479 24.49 -18.43 31.93
CA ASP A 479 24.84 -19.36 33.01
C ASP A 479 26.05 -20.22 32.61
N ASP A 480 27.24 -19.76 32.98
CA ASP A 480 28.50 -20.43 32.67
C ASP A 480 28.71 -21.74 33.47
N SER A 481 27.87 -22.01 34.47
CA SER A 481 27.91 -23.26 35.24
C SER A 481 27.34 -24.47 34.48
N ARG A 482 26.60 -24.23 33.39
CA ARG A 482 25.99 -25.27 32.56
C ARG A 482 26.97 -25.81 31.51
N ASN A 483 26.94 -27.12 31.25
CA ASN A 483 27.78 -27.71 30.21
C ASN A 483 27.34 -27.34 28.79
N GLU A 484 26.04 -27.16 28.58
CA GLU A 484 25.42 -26.82 27.29
C GLU A 484 24.14 -25.99 27.50
N PHE A 485 23.75 -25.22 26.48
CA PHE A 485 22.62 -24.28 26.54
C PHE A 485 22.79 -23.30 27.71
N LYS A 486 23.90 -22.56 27.70
CA LYS A 486 24.30 -21.57 28.71
C LYS A 486 23.46 -20.29 28.64
N HIS A 487 22.79 -20.03 27.52
CA HIS A 487 21.93 -18.87 27.34
C HIS A 487 20.51 -19.20 27.79
N ILE A 488 20.11 -18.73 28.96
CA ILE A 488 18.83 -19.11 29.58
C ILE A 488 17.98 -17.91 29.98
N ARG A 489 16.69 -18.18 30.18
CA ARG A 489 15.72 -17.33 30.87
C ARG A 489 14.81 -18.19 31.74
N ASN A 490 14.37 -17.66 32.86
CA ASN A 490 13.39 -18.33 33.71
C ASN A 490 12.01 -18.23 33.08
N VAL A 491 11.28 -19.33 33.06
CA VAL A 491 9.93 -19.43 32.51
C VAL A 491 9.03 -20.12 33.51
N ARG A 492 7.91 -19.47 33.85
CA ARG A 492 6.82 -20.13 34.57
C ARG A 492 6.01 -20.90 33.54
N TRP A 493 6.25 -22.20 33.44
CA TRP A 493 5.47 -23.09 32.60
C TRP A 493 4.05 -23.23 33.17
N THR A 494 3.05 -23.05 32.31
CA THR A 494 1.62 -23.07 32.67
C THR A 494 0.92 -24.32 32.16
N HIS A 495 1.34 -24.85 31.01
CA HIS A 495 0.72 -26.02 30.40
C HIS A 495 1.80 -26.98 29.89
N ARG A 496 1.53 -28.29 30.06
CA ARG A 496 2.35 -29.40 29.56
C ARG A 496 1.43 -30.48 29.03
N GLY A 497 1.70 -30.95 27.81
CA GLY A 497 0.85 -31.92 27.11
C GLY A 497 1.35 -32.16 25.70
N GLU A 498 0.56 -32.83 24.87
CA GLU A 498 0.79 -32.86 23.41
C GLU A 498 -0.52 -32.48 22.72
N TRP A 499 -0.48 -31.41 21.91
CA TRP A 499 -1.62 -30.96 21.11
C TRP A 499 -1.23 -30.97 19.64
N ASP A 500 -2.13 -31.47 18.79
CA ASP A 500 -1.95 -31.44 17.34
C ASP A 500 -2.22 -30.03 16.81
N HIS A 501 -1.39 -29.57 15.88
CA HIS A 501 -1.50 -28.27 15.24
C HIS A 501 -1.95 -28.41 13.78
N GLU A 502 -3.04 -27.72 13.44
CA GLU A 502 -3.52 -27.64 12.06
C GLU A 502 -2.62 -26.72 11.21
N GLY A 503 -1.70 -27.30 10.44
CA GLY A 503 -0.84 -26.55 9.53
C GLY A 503 0.62 -26.99 9.59
N GLN A 504 1.53 -26.14 9.08
CA GLN A 504 2.97 -26.28 9.30
C GLN A 504 3.41 -25.22 10.30
N ILE A 505 3.91 -25.64 11.46
CA ILE A 505 4.52 -24.73 12.42
C ILE A 505 5.85 -24.24 11.85
N VAL A 506 6.20 -22.97 12.09
CA VAL A 506 7.49 -22.39 11.69
C VAL A 506 8.67 -23.31 12.08
N LEU A 507 9.59 -23.52 11.13
CA LEU A 507 10.75 -24.41 11.32
C LEU A 507 11.73 -23.88 12.37
N LYS A 508 11.83 -22.56 12.51
CA LYS A 508 12.82 -21.87 13.35
C LYS A 508 12.66 -22.21 14.84
N THR A 509 13.78 -22.16 15.56
CA THR A 509 13.89 -22.51 16.98
C THR A 509 13.24 -21.48 17.90
N LEU A 510 13.25 -20.20 17.53
CA LEU A 510 12.53 -19.12 18.22
C LEU A 510 11.92 -18.22 17.15
N THR A 511 10.65 -17.82 17.29
CA THR A 511 9.97 -16.94 16.33
C THR A 511 8.92 -16.09 17.04
N ASP A 512 8.99 -14.78 16.86
CA ASP A 512 7.94 -13.85 17.27
C ASP A 512 6.72 -14.03 16.38
N ILE A 513 5.59 -14.41 16.97
CA ILE A 513 4.31 -14.59 16.29
C ILE A 513 3.28 -13.51 16.65
N THR A 514 3.68 -12.49 17.42
CA THR A 514 2.83 -11.34 17.80
C THR A 514 2.20 -10.63 16.60
N PRO A 515 2.87 -10.46 15.44
CA PRO A 515 2.25 -9.86 14.25
C PRO A 515 1.08 -10.68 13.69
N TYR A 516 1.01 -11.97 13.98
CA TYR A 516 -0.01 -12.90 13.48
C TYR A 516 -1.09 -13.11 14.53
N THR A 517 -1.94 -12.10 14.73
CA THR A 517 -2.91 -12.08 15.84
C THR A 517 -3.88 -13.27 15.83
N ASP A 518 -4.41 -13.63 14.67
CA ASP A 518 -5.29 -14.80 14.54
C ASP A 518 -4.55 -16.12 14.83
N TYR A 519 -3.22 -16.16 14.64
CA TYR A 519 -2.42 -17.37 14.79
C TYR A 519 -2.08 -17.66 16.25
N TYR A 520 -1.60 -16.66 17.01
CA TYR A 520 -1.30 -16.89 18.43
C TYR A 520 -2.58 -17.05 19.26
N LYS A 521 -3.69 -16.36 18.91
CA LYS A 521 -4.98 -16.55 19.59
C LYS A 521 -5.47 -17.99 19.46
N LYS A 522 -5.45 -18.57 18.26
CA LYS A 522 -5.77 -19.99 18.05
C LYS A 522 -4.91 -20.94 18.89
N LEU A 523 -3.62 -20.62 19.06
CA LEU A 523 -2.75 -21.43 19.89
C LEU A 523 -3.05 -21.25 21.38
N GLU A 524 -3.40 -20.05 21.85
CA GLU A 524 -3.88 -19.83 23.22
C GLU A 524 -5.19 -20.59 23.48
N ASP A 525 -6.12 -20.57 22.53
CA ASP A 525 -7.39 -21.30 22.62
C ASP A 525 -7.19 -22.82 22.80
N MET A 526 -6.09 -23.39 22.28
CA MET A 526 -5.77 -24.82 22.45
C MET A 526 -5.44 -25.22 23.90
N PHE A 527 -5.04 -24.25 24.73
CA PHE A 527 -4.69 -24.49 26.13
C PHE A 527 -5.89 -24.26 27.07
N ILE A 528 -7.03 -23.80 26.54
CA ILE A 528 -8.26 -23.65 27.30
C ILE A 528 -8.94 -25.03 27.37
N SER A 529 -8.92 -25.67 28.54
CA SER A 529 -9.64 -26.94 28.75
C SER A 529 -11.11 -26.65 29.10
N GLU A 530 -12.07 -27.48 28.62
CA GLU A 530 -13.49 -27.45 29.03
C GLU A 530 -13.70 -27.74 30.54
N THR A 531 -12.63 -27.94 31.31
CA THR A 531 -12.66 -28.25 32.74
C THR A 531 -12.00 -27.21 33.64
N ASP A 532 -11.31 -26.21 33.09
CA ASP A 532 -10.80 -25.07 33.87
C ASP A 532 -11.82 -23.93 33.87
N THR A 533 -12.97 -24.20 34.50
CA THR A 533 -13.82 -23.14 35.07
C THR A 533 -13.23 -22.68 36.41
N GLU A 534 -11.96 -22.32 36.38
CA GLU A 534 -11.43 -21.31 37.28
C GLU A 534 -10.88 -20.23 36.35
N VAL A 535 -11.77 -19.30 36.01
CA VAL A 535 -11.39 -17.97 35.49
C VAL A 535 -10.24 -17.54 36.40
N PRO A 536 -8.99 -17.42 35.91
CA PRO A 536 -8.01 -16.64 36.63
C PRO A 536 -8.72 -15.31 36.84
N GLU A 537 -8.89 -14.86 38.08
CA GLU A 537 -9.25 -13.48 38.33
C GLU A 537 -8.21 -12.66 37.55
N ASP A 538 -8.58 -12.26 36.33
CA ASP A 538 -7.87 -11.25 35.59
C ASP A 538 -7.84 -10.10 36.58
N ASP A 539 -6.64 -9.71 37.01
CA ASP A 539 -6.44 -8.45 37.71
C ASP A 539 -7.32 -7.44 36.95
N PRO A 540 -8.35 -6.85 37.59
CA PRO A 540 -9.39 -6.13 36.87
C PRO A 540 -8.69 -5.09 36.00
N VAL A 541 -8.82 -5.26 34.68
CA VAL A 541 -8.23 -4.33 33.72
C VAL A 541 -8.89 -2.98 33.99
N HIS A 542 -8.16 -2.10 34.65
CA HIS A 542 -8.69 -0.81 35.05
C HIS A 542 -8.74 0.09 33.82
N TYR A 543 -9.91 0.18 33.20
CA TYR A 543 -10.19 1.14 32.15
C TYR A 543 -10.37 2.54 32.74
N GLU A 544 -9.96 3.56 32.00
CA GLU A 544 -10.24 4.94 32.39
C GLU A 544 -11.75 5.16 32.37
N SER A 545 -12.33 5.61 33.49
CA SER A 545 -13.74 5.96 33.58
C SER A 545 -14.08 7.05 32.56
N TYR A 546 -15.19 6.89 31.85
CA TYR A 546 -15.68 7.87 30.88
C TYR A 546 -17.20 8.00 30.95
N THR A 547 -17.65 9.16 31.41
CA THR A 547 -19.04 9.43 31.79
C THR A 547 -19.75 10.33 30.77
N ALA A 548 -21.03 10.60 31.00
CA ALA A 548 -21.78 11.57 30.21
C ALA A 548 -21.20 12.98 30.38
N GLU A 549 -20.72 13.32 31.57
CA GLU A 549 -20.08 14.58 31.89
C GLU A 549 -18.78 14.75 31.08
N ASN A 550 -17.98 13.68 30.98
CA ASN A 550 -16.79 13.70 30.11
C ASN A 550 -17.16 13.92 28.65
N PHE A 551 -18.20 13.24 28.16
CA PHE A 551 -18.71 13.44 26.80
C PHE A 551 -19.12 14.90 26.56
N LEU A 552 -19.91 15.49 27.45
CA LEU A 552 -20.41 16.86 27.31
C LEU A 552 -19.31 17.92 27.39
N SER A 553 -18.20 17.62 28.09
CA SER A 553 -17.03 18.50 28.16
C SER A 553 -16.16 18.46 26.90
N GLU A 554 -16.07 17.31 26.22
CA GLU A 554 -15.20 17.14 25.06
C GLU A 554 -15.94 17.30 23.72
N VAL A 555 -17.22 16.95 23.69
CA VAL A 555 -18.08 17.05 22.52
C VAL A 555 -18.96 18.27 22.71
N TYR A 556 -18.81 19.25 21.83
CA TYR A 556 -19.55 20.52 21.81
C TYR A 556 -21.06 20.33 21.54
N MET A 557 -21.74 19.60 22.40
CA MET A 557 -23.12 19.18 22.32
C MET A 557 -23.78 19.40 23.68
N ASN A 558 -25.02 19.87 23.67
CA ASN A 558 -25.77 20.05 24.91
C ASN A 558 -26.33 18.71 25.43
N GLU A 559 -26.70 18.72 26.71
CA GLU A 559 -27.18 17.54 27.43
C GLU A 559 -28.43 16.92 26.78
N ASP A 560 -29.40 17.75 26.34
CA ASP A 560 -30.62 17.26 25.68
C ASP A 560 -30.34 16.50 24.38
N LYS A 561 -29.42 17.02 23.55
CA LYS A 561 -28.96 16.38 22.31
C LYS A 561 -28.22 15.08 22.62
N TYR A 562 -27.37 15.06 23.64
CA TYR A 562 -26.69 13.83 24.09
C TYR A 562 -27.67 12.75 24.52
N HIS A 563 -28.63 13.07 25.40
CA HIS A 563 -29.63 12.11 25.87
C HIS A 563 -30.50 11.59 24.72
N THR A 564 -30.84 12.47 23.78
CA THR A 564 -31.57 12.09 22.56
C THR A 564 -30.74 11.12 21.71
N LEU A 565 -29.47 11.43 21.45
CA LEU A 565 -28.56 10.62 20.66
C LEU A 565 -28.35 9.23 21.28
N LYS A 566 -28.04 9.19 22.57
CA LYS A 566 -27.90 7.96 23.37
C LYS A 566 -29.18 7.12 23.32
N LYS A 567 -30.34 7.74 23.56
CA LYS A 567 -31.64 7.06 23.53
C LYS A 567 -31.93 6.47 22.14
N ILE A 568 -31.64 7.19 21.07
CA ILE A 568 -31.82 6.69 19.70
C ILE A 568 -30.93 5.48 19.46
N LEU A 569 -29.63 5.57 19.78
CA LEU A 569 -28.69 4.48 19.58
C LEU A 569 -29.07 3.23 20.38
N LEU A 570 -29.41 3.37 21.67
CA LEU A 570 -29.80 2.24 22.50
C LEU A 570 -31.11 1.59 22.05
N LYS A 571 -32.07 2.39 21.55
CA LYS A 571 -33.36 1.88 21.08
C LYS A 571 -33.27 1.24 19.70
N LYS A 572 -32.57 1.87 18.75
CA LYS A 572 -32.52 1.42 17.35
C LYS A 572 -31.34 0.48 17.07
N LYS A 573 -30.33 0.47 17.92
CA LYS A 573 -29.07 -0.28 17.81
C LYS A 573 -28.21 0.07 16.59
N ASN A 574 -28.76 0.74 15.58
CA ASN A 574 -28.02 1.28 14.44
C ASN A 574 -28.33 2.77 14.24
N LEU A 575 -27.29 3.57 14.13
CA LEU A 575 -27.35 5.02 14.01
C LEU A 575 -26.41 5.49 12.90
N ILE A 576 -26.84 6.42 12.06
CA ILE A 576 -26.01 7.14 11.10
C ILE A 576 -25.90 8.59 11.57
N LEU A 577 -24.67 9.01 11.83
CA LEU A 577 -24.31 10.39 12.07
C LEU A 577 -24.07 11.05 10.71
N LEU A 578 -24.90 12.02 10.38
CA LEU A 578 -24.76 12.81 9.16
C LEU A 578 -24.47 14.26 9.50
N GLY A 579 -23.85 14.98 8.57
CA GLY A 579 -23.54 16.40 8.74
C GLY A 579 -22.34 16.78 7.90
N ALA A 580 -22.07 18.08 7.87
CA ALA A 580 -20.98 18.62 7.08
C ALA A 580 -19.60 18.10 7.55
N PRO A 581 -18.56 18.18 6.71
CA PRO A 581 -17.20 17.86 7.12
C PRO A 581 -16.76 18.70 8.33
N GLY A 582 -16.04 18.08 9.26
CA GLY A 582 -15.47 18.80 10.41
C GLY A 582 -16.43 19.17 11.55
N VAL A 583 -17.65 18.62 11.58
CA VAL A 583 -18.58 18.79 12.73
C VAL A 583 -18.33 17.80 13.88
N GLY A 584 -17.21 17.08 13.86
CA GLY A 584 -16.81 16.18 14.97
C GLY A 584 -17.50 14.81 15.01
N LYS A 585 -18.08 14.31 13.91
CA LYS A 585 -18.81 13.02 13.87
C LYS A 585 -17.99 11.83 14.37
N THR A 586 -16.77 11.67 13.87
CA THR A 586 -15.84 10.59 14.24
C THR A 586 -15.48 10.65 15.71
N PHE A 587 -15.14 11.84 16.20
CA PHE A 587 -14.83 12.07 17.59
C PHE A 587 -16.05 11.75 18.49
N ALA A 588 -17.23 12.24 18.12
CA ALA A 588 -18.46 12.00 18.87
C ALA A 588 -18.90 10.53 18.88
N ALA A 589 -18.68 9.77 17.80
CA ALA A 589 -19.05 8.36 17.72
C ALA A 589 -18.31 7.50 18.76
N GLU A 590 -16.99 7.65 18.85
CA GLU A 590 -16.17 6.93 19.84
C GLU A 590 -16.50 7.36 21.27
N ARG A 591 -16.60 8.67 21.52
CA ARG A 591 -16.93 9.20 22.85
C ARG A 591 -18.33 8.79 23.30
N LEU A 592 -19.29 8.71 22.38
CA LEU A 592 -20.63 8.22 22.68
C LEU A 592 -20.57 6.76 23.15
N ALA A 593 -19.81 5.91 22.46
CA ALA A 593 -19.60 4.52 22.86
C ALA A 593 -19.00 4.43 24.27
N TYR A 594 -17.90 5.14 24.54
CA TYR A 594 -17.27 5.17 25.87
C TYR A 594 -18.23 5.67 26.95
N SER A 595 -19.02 6.71 26.68
CA SER A 595 -19.97 7.27 27.66
C SER A 595 -21.13 6.33 27.99
N ILE A 596 -21.49 5.44 27.05
CA ILE A 596 -22.51 4.41 27.27
C ILE A 596 -21.90 3.24 28.06
N MET A 597 -20.65 2.89 27.79
CA MET A 597 -19.91 1.85 28.53
C MET A 597 -19.54 2.30 29.94
N GLY A 598 -19.40 3.60 30.18
CA GLY A 598 -18.89 4.16 31.43
C GLY A 598 -17.35 4.16 31.50
N GLU A 599 -16.66 3.68 30.47
CA GLU A 599 -15.22 3.46 30.45
C GLU A 599 -14.65 3.48 29.03
N LYS A 600 -13.35 3.78 28.90
CA LYS A 600 -12.61 3.73 27.63
C LYS A 600 -12.10 2.32 27.32
N ASP A 601 -13.00 1.34 27.25
CA ASP A 601 -12.65 -0.02 26.84
C ASP A 601 -12.61 -0.13 25.31
N THR A 602 -11.40 -0.05 24.74
CA THR A 602 -11.19 -0.17 23.30
C THR A 602 -11.42 -1.58 22.75
N SER A 603 -11.49 -2.62 23.59
CA SER A 603 -11.70 -3.99 23.12
C SER A 603 -13.14 -4.22 22.63
N ARG A 604 -14.09 -3.44 23.14
CA ARG A 604 -15.52 -3.47 22.78
C ARG A 604 -15.91 -2.44 21.73
N VAL A 605 -14.93 -1.73 21.16
CA VAL A 605 -15.13 -0.74 20.09
C VAL A 605 -14.26 -1.11 18.89
N MET A 606 -14.87 -1.25 17.72
CA MET A 606 -14.14 -1.47 16.47
C MET A 606 -14.52 -0.40 15.45
N MET A 607 -13.53 0.27 14.87
CA MET A 607 -13.72 1.26 13.82
C MET A 607 -13.14 0.77 12.49
N ILE A 608 -13.94 0.85 11.43
CA ILE A 608 -13.50 0.62 10.06
C ILE A 608 -13.97 1.77 9.16
N GLN A 609 -13.42 1.86 7.94
CA GLN A 609 -13.86 2.83 6.93
C GLN A 609 -14.28 2.10 5.65
N PHE A 610 -15.41 2.48 5.07
CA PHE A 610 -15.87 1.96 3.80
C PHE A 610 -15.27 2.72 2.60
N HIS A 611 -15.03 1.97 1.53
CA HIS A 611 -14.60 2.48 0.23
C HIS A 611 -15.34 1.75 -0.90
N GLN A 612 -15.30 2.28 -2.12
CA GLN A 612 -16.09 1.75 -3.24
C GLN A 612 -15.81 0.27 -3.58
N SER A 613 -14.59 -0.20 -3.33
CA SER A 613 -14.22 -1.61 -3.55
C SER A 613 -14.52 -2.54 -2.38
N TYR A 614 -15.08 -2.05 -1.27
CA TYR A 614 -15.31 -2.86 -0.07
C TYR A 614 -16.47 -3.82 -0.33
N SER A 615 -16.27 -5.12 -0.06
CA SER A 615 -17.27 -6.15 -0.38
C SER A 615 -17.68 -7.00 0.82
N TYR A 616 -18.65 -7.88 0.60
CA TYR A 616 -19.09 -8.86 1.60
C TYR A 616 -17.93 -9.75 2.07
N GLU A 617 -17.06 -10.15 1.14
CA GLU A 617 -15.89 -11.00 1.38
C GLU A 617 -14.81 -10.33 2.24
N ASP A 618 -14.82 -8.99 2.30
CA ASP A 618 -13.99 -8.22 3.22
C ASP A 618 -14.65 -8.06 4.59
N PHE A 619 -15.98 -7.95 4.64
CA PHE A 619 -16.74 -7.55 5.83
C PHE A 619 -17.19 -8.73 6.72
N ILE A 620 -17.72 -9.78 6.10
CA ILE A 620 -18.35 -10.92 6.78
C ILE A 620 -17.48 -12.16 6.65
N MET A 621 -17.38 -12.71 5.44
CA MET A 621 -16.48 -13.84 5.15
C MET A 621 -16.31 -14.04 3.66
N GLY A 622 -15.14 -14.54 3.26
CA GLY A 622 -14.87 -14.89 1.86
C GLY A 622 -13.58 -15.65 1.68
N TYR A 623 -13.45 -16.29 0.51
CA TYR A 623 -12.27 -17.07 0.18
C TYR A 623 -11.06 -16.17 -0.10
N ARG A 624 -9.96 -16.44 0.60
CA ARG A 624 -8.66 -15.80 0.39
C ARG A 624 -7.65 -16.81 -0.12
N PRO A 625 -6.78 -16.42 -1.05
CA PRO A 625 -5.71 -17.29 -1.53
C PRO A 625 -4.71 -17.58 -0.40
N THR A 626 -4.23 -18.82 -0.38
CA THR A 626 -3.20 -19.35 0.51
C THR A 626 -2.25 -20.21 -0.31
N GLU A 627 -1.10 -20.57 0.26
CA GLU A 627 -0.11 -21.42 -0.41
C GLU A 627 -0.67 -22.79 -0.86
N LYS A 628 -1.76 -23.27 -0.24
CA LYS A 628 -2.40 -24.57 -0.55
C LYS A 628 -3.70 -24.46 -1.36
N GLY A 629 -4.07 -23.27 -1.84
CA GLY A 629 -5.33 -23.03 -2.54
C GLY A 629 -6.13 -21.90 -1.90
N PHE A 630 -7.43 -22.06 -1.70
CA PHE A 630 -8.27 -21.05 -1.06
C PHE A 630 -8.63 -21.46 0.37
N SER A 631 -8.60 -20.50 1.29
CA SER A 631 -9.12 -20.67 2.64
C SER A 631 -10.24 -19.67 2.90
N LEU A 632 -11.27 -20.10 3.61
CA LEU A 632 -12.33 -19.19 4.04
C LEU A 632 -11.77 -18.28 5.14
N SER A 633 -11.76 -16.97 4.89
CA SER A 633 -11.35 -15.96 5.87
C SER A 633 -12.57 -15.24 6.42
N LYS A 634 -12.56 -14.99 7.73
CA LYS A 634 -13.62 -14.28 8.46
C LYS A 634 -13.29 -12.78 8.48
N GLY A 635 -14.26 -11.96 8.12
CA GLY A 635 -14.17 -10.50 8.11
C GLY A 635 -14.34 -9.86 9.50
N PRO A 636 -14.10 -8.54 9.62
CA PRO A 636 -14.08 -7.82 10.88
C PRO A 636 -15.44 -7.83 11.58
N PHE A 637 -16.56 -7.69 10.86
CA PHE A 637 -17.88 -7.67 11.48
C PHE A 637 -18.31 -9.04 12.00
N TYR A 638 -17.98 -10.11 11.26
CA TYR A 638 -18.19 -11.47 11.74
C TYR A 638 -17.41 -11.71 13.05
N LYS A 639 -16.10 -11.40 13.05
CA LYS A 639 -15.25 -11.62 14.24
C LYS A 639 -15.76 -10.81 15.43
N PHE A 640 -16.09 -9.54 15.20
CA PHE A 640 -16.64 -8.66 16.23
C PHE A 640 -17.94 -9.17 16.83
N CYS A 641 -18.86 -9.70 16.00
CA CYS A 641 -20.10 -10.31 16.51
C CYS A 641 -19.81 -11.56 17.33
N LYS A 642 -18.86 -12.41 16.91
CA LYS A 642 -18.46 -13.60 17.68
C LYS A 642 -17.78 -13.25 19.01
N ASP A 643 -16.98 -12.20 19.04
CA ASP A 643 -16.36 -11.71 20.27
C ASP A 643 -17.40 -11.10 21.23
N ALA A 644 -18.50 -10.54 20.70
CA ALA A 644 -19.59 -9.95 21.48
C ALA A 644 -20.65 -10.96 21.95
N GLU A 645 -20.78 -12.11 21.28
CA GLU A 645 -21.79 -13.15 21.55
C GLU A 645 -21.78 -13.70 22.99
N PRO A 646 -20.62 -13.99 23.63
CA PRO A 646 -20.60 -14.48 25.01
C PRO A 646 -20.70 -13.39 26.08
N ASP A 647 -20.70 -12.11 25.71
CA ASP A 647 -20.71 -10.97 26.64
C ASP A 647 -22.08 -10.27 26.61
N GLU A 648 -22.62 -9.89 27.78
CA GLU A 648 -23.87 -9.14 27.87
C GLU A 648 -23.65 -7.61 27.79
N ARG A 649 -22.41 -7.15 27.99
CA ARG A 649 -22.03 -5.73 27.96
C ARG A 649 -22.14 -5.17 26.54
N PRO A 650 -22.35 -3.84 26.37
CA PRO A 650 -22.52 -3.25 25.05
C PRO A 650 -21.21 -3.20 24.25
N TYR A 651 -21.33 -3.51 22.95
CA TYR A 651 -20.26 -3.46 21.94
C TYR A 651 -20.63 -2.44 20.86
N PHE A 652 -19.65 -1.74 20.29
CA PHE A 652 -19.85 -0.69 19.30
C PHE A 652 -19.00 -0.90 18.05
N PHE A 653 -19.66 -1.04 16.91
CA PHE A 653 -19.05 -1.17 15.59
C PHE A 653 -19.24 0.13 14.80
N ILE A 654 -18.16 0.88 14.62
CA ILE A 654 -18.15 2.20 13.98
C ILE A 654 -17.71 2.05 12.51
N ILE A 655 -18.50 2.61 11.60
CA ILE A 655 -18.26 2.58 10.16
C ILE A 655 -18.15 4.01 9.65
N ASP A 656 -16.93 4.42 9.36
CA ASP A 656 -16.65 5.69 8.70
C ASP A 656 -16.94 5.62 7.20
N GLU A 657 -17.35 6.76 6.64
CA GLU A 657 -17.72 6.91 5.22
C GLU A 657 -18.70 5.81 4.74
N ILE A 658 -19.73 5.53 5.55
CA ILE A 658 -20.65 4.39 5.37
C ILE A 658 -21.37 4.42 4.00
N ASN A 659 -21.54 5.60 3.41
CA ASN A 659 -22.14 5.83 2.10
C ASN A 659 -21.19 5.57 0.92
N ARG A 660 -19.89 5.37 1.14
CA ARG A 660 -18.91 5.06 0.07
C ARG A 660 -18.92 3.60 -0.35
N GLY A 661 -19.47 2.71 0.46
CA GLY A 661 -19.67 1.30 0.14
C GLY A 661 -21.10 1.03 -0.34
N ASN A 662 -21.28 -0.02 -1.15
CA ASN A 662 -22.63 -0.53 -1.45
C ASN A 662 -23.11 -1.36 -0.25
N LEU A 663 -23.80 -0.70 0.68
CA LEU A 663 -24.27 -1.29 1.93
C LEU A 663 -25.09 -2.57 1.74
N SER A 664 -25.99 -2.60 0.77
CA SER A 664 -26.80 -3.79 0.48
C SER A 664 -25.93 -4.98 0.05
N LYS A 665 -24.89 -4.73 -0.74
CA LYS A 665 -23.92 -5.76 -1.14
C LYS A 665 -23.00 -6.18 0.00
N ILE A 666 -22.56 -5.23 0.83
CA ILE A 666 -21.59 -5.47 1.92
C ILE A 666 -22.24 -6.27 3.06
N PHE A 667 -23.45 -5.90 3.48
CA PHE A 667 -24.15 -6.60 4.56
C PHE A 667 -24.80 -7.91 4.09
N GLY A 668 -25.11 -8.05 2.80
CA GLY A 668 -25.70 -9.26 2.23
C GLY A 668 -26.95 -9.71 3.00
N GLU A 669 -26.96 -10.96 3.43
CA GLU A 669 -28.01 -11.59 4.24
C GLU A 669 -28.17 -10.99 5.64
N LEU A 670 -27.12 -10.38 6.20
CA LEU A 670 -27.14 -9.79 7.54
C LEU A 670 -27.86 -8.45 7.57
N LEU A 671 -28.19 -7.89 6.41
CA LEU A 671 -28.95 -6.65 6.32
C LEU A 671 -30.29 -6.75 7.07
N MET A 672 -30.90 -7.93 7.15
CA MET A 672 -32.08 -8.15 7.98
C MET A 672 -31.73 -8.20 9.47
N LEU A 673 -30.62 -8.85 9.84
CA LEU A 673 -30.25 -9.15 11.22
C LEU A 673 -29.76 -7.95 12.02
N ILE A 674 -29.33 -6.87 11.36
CA ILE A 674 -28.97 -5.64 12.07
C ILE A 674 -30.20 -4.96 12.71
N GLU A 675 -31.43 -5.26 12.26
CA GLU A 675 -32.65 -4.73 12.88
C GLU A 675 -32.78 -5.15 14.34
N HIS A 676 -33.11 -4.21 15.22
CA HIS A 676 -33.12 -4.44 16.67
C HIS A 676 -33.97 -5.66 17.12
N ASP A 677 -35.06 -5.99 16.43
CA ASP A 677 -36.00 -7.08 16.74
C ASP A 677 -35.68 -8.40 15.98
N LYS A 678 -34.62 -8.38 15.18
CA LYS A 678 -34.12 -9.53 14.42
C LYS A 678 -32.75 -10.02 14.88
N ARG A 679 -32.12 -9.30 15.82
CA ARG A 679 -30.89 -9.73 16.49
C ARG A 679 -31.12 -11.00 17.31
N GLY A 680 -30.06 -11.79 17.49
CA GLY A 680 -30.14 -13.12 18.11
C GLY A 680 -30.87 -14.18 17.27
N LYS A 681 -31.31 -13.86 16.04
CA LYS A 681 -31.88 -14.84 15.11
C LYS A 681 -30.80 -15.33 14.16
N ASP A 682 -30.70 -16.63 14.04
CA ASP A 682 -29.71 -17.26 13.18
C ASP A 682 -30.13 -17.23 11.71
N VAL A 683 -29.15 -16.93 10.86
CA VAL A 683 -29.22 -17.10 9.41
C VAL A 683 -28.02 -17.91 8.97
N ARG A 684 -28.24 -18.80 8.01
CA ARG A 684 -27.18 -19.57 7.37
C ARG A 684 -26.38 -18.66 6.43
N LEU A 685 -25.06 -18.60 6.64
CA LEU A 685 -24.16 -17.79 5.81
C LEU A 685 -23.97 -18.38 4.40
N LEU A 686 -23.57 -17.54 3.44
CA LEU A 686 -23.38 -17.94 2.04
C LEU A 686 -22.20 -18.90 1.81
N TYR A 687 -21.08 -18.69 2.52
CA TYR A 687 -19.82 -19.40 2.28
C TYR A 687 -19.53 -20.52 3.29
N SER A 688 -20.33 -20.64 4.34
CA SER A 688 -20.23 -21.69 5.37
C SER A 688 -21.60 -22.27 5.70
N ASP A 689 -21.65 -23.54 6.09
CA ASP A 689 -22.88 -24.14 6.66
C ASP A 689 -23.08 -23.75 8.13
N GLU A 690 -22.64 -22.53 8.50
CA GLU A 690 -22.69 -22.01 9.86
C GLU A 690 -23.93 -21.14 10.03
N GLN A 691 -24.60 -21.32 11.18
CA GLN A 691 -25.63 -20.42 11.66
C GLN A 691 -24.97 -19.21 12.32
N PHE A 692 -25.34 -18.01 11.87
CA PHE A 692 -24.81 -16.76 12.39
C PHE A 692 -25.94 -15.81 12.74
N SER A 693 -25.83 -15.16 13.89
CA SER A 693 -26.71 -14.09 14.31
C SER A 693 -25.91 -12.84 14.67
N VAL A 694 -26.55 -11.67 14.58
CA VAL A 694 -26.00 -10.41 15.12
C VAL A 694 -26.44 -10.31 16.58
N PRO A 695 -25.52 -10.21 17.57
CA PRO A 695 -25.88 -10.12 18.98
C PRO A 695 -26.69 -8.86 19.35
N GLU A 696 -27.51 -8.95 20.40
CA GLU A 696 -28.36 -7.85 20.88
C GLU A 696 -27.58 -6.70 21.54
N ASN A 697 -26.40 -7.01 22.06
CA ASN A 697 -25.48 -6.09 22.74
C ASN A 697 -24.58 -5.31 21.76
N VAL A 698 -24.53 -5.67 20.47
CA VAL A 698 -23.81 -4.92 19.43
C VAL A 698 -24.55 -3.61 19.09
N HIS A 699 -23.85 -2.55 18.73
CA HIS A 699 -24.42 -1.29 18.26
C HIS A 699 -23.62 -0.83 17.05
N ILE A 700 -24.29 -0.40 15.98
CA ILE A 700 -23.62 0.05 14.75
C ILE A 700 -23.75 1.57 14.65
N ILE A 701 -22.62 2.27 14.52
CA ILE A 701 -22.60 3.71 14.31
C ILE A 701 -21.94 3.99 12.95
N GLY A 702 -22.74 4.37 11.97
CA GLY A 702 -22.28 4.82 10.66
C GLY A 702 -22.02 6.32 10.65
N MET A 703 -21.08 6.78 9.84
CA MET A 703 -20.82 8.19 9.62
C MET A 703 -20.88 8.52 8.15
N MET A 704 -21.56 9.62 7.82
CA MET A 704 -21.82 10.03 6.45
C MET A 704 -21.56 11.52 6.30
N ASN A 705 -20.72 11.89 5.33
CA ASN A 705 -20.62 13.27 4.88
C ASN A 705 -21.76 13.59 3.91
N THR A 706 -22.50 14.65 4.20
CA THR A 706 -23.68 15.08 3.42
C THR A 706 -23.31 15.83 2.14
N ALA A 707 -22.09 16.38 2.05
CA ALA A 707 -21.59 17.09 0.87
C ALA A 707 -21.28 16.16 -0.33
N ASP A 708 -21.05 14.86 -0.08
CA ASP A 708 -20.64 13.91 -1.12
C ASP A 708 -21.82 13.52 -2.04
N ARG A 709 -22.08 14.35 -3.07
CA ARG A 709 -23.16 14.16 -4.07
C ARG A 709 -22.92 13.01 -5.07
N SER A 710 -21.71 12.45 -5.10
CA SER A 710 -21.30 11.39 -6.04
C SER A 710 -21.59 9.96 -5.54
N LEU A 711 -22.23 9.83 -4.38
CA LEU A 711 -22.44 8.57 -3.70
C LEU A 711 -23.88 8.08 -3.84
N ALA A 712 -24.05 6.75 -3.89
CA ALA A 712 -25.35 6.11 -4.09
C ALA A 712 -26.34 6.59 -3.01
N MET A 713 -27.56 6.97 -3.41
CA MET A 713 -28.63 7.24 -2.45
C MET A 713 -28.83 6.02 -1.55
N ILE A 714 -28.85 6.21 -0.23
CA ILE A 714 -29.10 5.12 0.72
C ILE A 714 -30.46 4.51 0.38
N ASP A 715 -30.46 3.22 0.08
CA ASP A 715 -31.66 2.45 -0.25
C ASP A 715 -32.70 2.61 0.88
N TYR A 716 -33.99 2.69 0.49
CA TYR A 716 -35.11 2.77 1.42
C TYR A 716 -35.10 1.63 2.45
N ALA A 717 -34.62 0.45 2.03
CA ALA A 717 -34.47 -0.69 2.91
C ALA A 717 -33.45 -0.45 4.04
N LEU A 718 -32.36 0.29 3.77
CA LEU A 718 -31.36 0.67 4.78
C LEU A 718 -31.87 1.80 5.66
N ARG A 719 -32.59 2.77 5.08
CA ARG A 719 -33.15 3.90 5.82
C ARG A 719 -34.10 3.47 6.94
N ARG A 720 -34.75 2.31 6.81
CA ARG A 720 -35.62 1.73 7.86
C ARG A 720 -34.84 1.20 9.07
N ARG A 721 -33.59 0.76 8.85
CA ARG A 721 -32.78 -0.03 9.80
C ARG A 721 -31.83 0.82 10.62
N PHE A 722 -31.45 1.97 10.08
CA PHE A 722 -30.67 2.99 10.77
C PHE A 722 -31.57 4.14 11.21
N ALA A 723 -31.32 4.67 12.41
CA ALA A 723 -31.73 6.02 12.73
C ALA A 723 -30.74 7.02 12.12
N PHE A 724 -31.19 8.22 11.82
CA PHE A 724 -30.37 9.28 11.23
C PHE A 724 -30.36 10.46 12.20
N TYR A 725 -29.16 10.94 12.52
CA TYR A 725 -28.98 12.08 13.40
C TYR A 725 -28.01 13.08 12.77
N GLU A 726 -28.46 14.31 12.61
CA GLU A 726 -27.70 15.40 11.98
C GLU A 726 -26.87 16.17 13.01
N PHE A 727 -25.60 16.36 12.68
CA PHE A 727 -24.66 17.20 13.42
C PHE A 727 -24.53 18.55 12.73
N ASP A 728 -24.88 19.59 13.46
CA ASP A 728 -24.69 20.99 13.07
C ASP A 728 -23.29 21.48 13.48
N PRO A 729 -22.73 22.50 12.81
CA PRO A 729 -21.57 23.22 13.32
C PRO A 729 -21.84 23.82 14.71
N ALA A 730 -21.10 23.35 15.71
CA ALA A 730 -21.29 23.68 17.12
C ALA A 730 -20.76 25.05 17.58
N PHE A 731 -20.56 26.03 16.70
CA PHE A 731 -20.03 27.36 17.07
C PHE A 731 -20.85 28.09 18.14
N SER A 732 -22.16 27.81 18.20
CA SER A 732 -23.08 28.43 19.16
C SER A 732 -23.16 27.70 20.50
N SER A 733 -22.58 26.50 20.60
CA SER A 733 -22.62 25.68 21.82
C SER A 733 -21.81 26.30 22.95
N ASP A 734 -22.23 26.05 24.18
CA ASP A 734 -21.54 26.61 25.36
C ASP A 734 -20.10 26.08 25.47
N GLY A 735 -19.88 24.79 25.19
CA GLY A 735 -18.54 24.20 25.21
C GLY A 735 -17.59 24.80 24.17
N PHE A 736 -18.06 25.07 22.94
CA PHE A 736 -17.23 25.73 21.94
C PHE A 736 -16.93 27.19 22.32
N LYS A 737 -17.92 27.91 22.88
CA LYS A 737 -17.72 29.28 23.36
C LYS A 737 -16.73 29.36 24.52
N GLU A 738 -16.75 28.38 25.42
CA GLU A 738 -15.77 28.27 26.50
C GLU A 738 -14.36 28.00 25.94
N TYR A 739 -14.23 27.06 25.00
CA TYR A 739 -12.98 26.81 24.29
C TYR A 739 -12.46 28.08 23.57
N GLN A 740 -13.33 28.78 22.85
CA GLN A 740 -13.01 30.04 22.19
C GLN A 740 -12.55 31.11 23.20
N GLY A 741 -13.25 31.25 24.33
CA GLY A 741 -12.88 32.18 25.40
C GLY A 741 -11.53 31.87 26.03
N ASN A 742 -11.15 30.60 26.14
CA ASN A 742 -9.85 30.16 26.68
C ASN A 742 -8.66 30.49 25.77
N ILE A 743 -8.87 30.61 24.46
CA ILE A 743 -7.83 31.07 23.52
C ILE A 743 -7.50 32.55 23.75
N ALA A 744 -8.50 33.35 24.15
CA ALA A 744 -8.37 34.78 24.46
C ALA A 744 -7.70 35.60 23.33
N SER A 745 -8.10 35.38 22.07
CA SER A 745 -7.60 36.08 20.90
C SER A 745 -8.73 36.78 20.13
N GLU A 746 -8.69 38.12 20.07
CA GLU A 746 -9.69 38.91 19.33
C GLU A 746 -9.71 38.57 17.83
N LYS A 747 -8.55 38.22 17.25
CA LYS A 747 -8.46 37.81 15.83
C LYS A 747 -9.14 36.47 15.59
N PHE A 748 -8.98 35.54 16.53
CA PHE A 748 -9.67 34.25 16.48
C PHE A 748 -11.19 34.46 16.60
N ASP A 749 -11.64 35.31 17.52
CA ASP A 749 -13.06 35.64 17.69
C ASP A 749 -13.68 36.24 16.42
N ARG A 750 -13.00 37.22 15.81
CA ARG A 750 -13.44 37.82 14.53
C ARG A 750 -13.47 36.80 13.40
N LEU A 751 -12.54 35.85 13.37
CA LEU A 751 -12.54 34.77 12.38
C LEU A 751 -13.76 33.87 12.57
N ILE A 752 -14.06 33.42 13.80
CA ILE A 752 -15.23 32.60 14.09
C ILE A 752 -16.52 33.33 13.69
N ASP A 753 -16.67 34.61 14.03
CA ASP A 753 -17.82 35.43 13.60
C ASP A 753 -17.96 35.50 12.08
N THR A 754 -16.84 35.56 11.37
CA THR A 754 -16.82 35.59 9.91
C THR A 754 -17.23 34.24 9.33
N VAL A 755 -16.77 33.13 9.92
CA VAL A 755 -17.13 31.77 9.52
C VAL A 755 -18.61 31.48 9.80
N VAL A 756 -19.17 31.97 10.91
CA VAL A 756 -20.60 31.85 11.20
C VAL A 756 -21.43 32.58 10.13
N LYS A 757 -21.03 33.78 9.71
CA LYS A 757 -21.69 34.51 8.61
C LYS A 757 -21.54 33.77 7.28
N LEU A 758 -20.36 33.23 7.00
CA LEU A 758 -20.11 32.43 5.81
C LEU A 758 -21.01 31.18 5.78
N ASN A 759 -21.21 30.52 6.92
CA ASN A 759 -22.10 29.37 7.03
C ASN A 759 -23.58 29.70 6.79
N LEU A 760 -24.01 30.95 7.03
CA LEU A 760 -25.35 31.41 6.65
C LEU A 760 -25.46 31.55 5.14
N ASP A 761 -24.48 32.17 4.49
CA ASP A 761 -24.43 32.27 3.02
C ASP A 761 -24.41 30.89 2.35
N ILE A 762 -23.61 29.94 2.88
CA ILE A 762 -23.57 28.54 2.38
C ILE A 762 -24.94 27.86 2.54
N LEU A 763 -25.63 28.10 3.65
CA LEU A 763 -26.92 27.51 3.94
C LEU A 763 -28.03 28.04 3.02
N GLU A 764 -28.01 29.34 2.72
CA GLU A 764 -28.97 30.02 1.84
C GLU A 764 -28.68 29.79 0.35
N ASP A 765 -27.49 29.30 0.00
CA ASP A 765 -27.09 29.02 -1.37
C ASP A 765 -27.88 27.84 -1.96
N ALA A 766 -28.56 28.09 -3.09
CA ALA A 766 -29.39 27.11 -3.79
C ALA A 766 -28.62 25.86 -4.25
N SER A 767 -27.30 25.97 -4.40
CA SER A 767 -26.42 24.91 -4.89
C SER A 767 -25.66 24.17 -3.81
N LEU A 768 -25.65 24.61 -2.54
CA LEU A 768 -24.87 23.99 -1.45
C LEU A 768 -25.76 23.41 -0.35
N GLY A 769 -26.38 24.26 0.48
CA GLY A 769 -27.23 23.88 1.62
C GLY A 769 -26.47 23.45 2.88
N SER A 770 -27.19 22.91 3.89
CA SER A 770 -26.64 22.59 5.22
C SER A 770 -25.46 21.63 5.20
N GLY A 771 -25.43 20.71 4.24
CA GLY A 771 -24.39 19.68 4.16
C GLY A 771 -22.98 20.18 3.80
N PHE A 772 -22.85 21.44 3.39
CA PHE A 772 -21.60 22.10 3.00
C PHE A 772 -21.11 23.13 4.03
N GLN A 773 -21.79 23.27 5.17
CA GLN A 773 -21.32 24.20 6.19
C GLN A 773 -19.94 23.81 6.71
N ILE A 774 -19.15 24.80 7.09
CA ILE A 774 -17.82 24.61 7.67
C ILE A 774 -17.97 24.20 9.12
N GLY A 775 -17.39 23.06 9.50
CA GLY A 775 -17.44 22.56 10.86
C GLY A 775 -16.46 23.25 11.82
N HIS A 776 -16.66 23.06 13.12
CA HIS A 776 -15.83 23.66 14.18
C HIS A 776 -14.47 22.95 14.36
N SER A 777 -14.27 21.76 13.80
CA SER A 777 -13.02 21.00 13.97
C SER A 777 -11.82 21.70 13.32
N TYR A 778 -12.05 22.50 12.26
CA TYR A 778 -11.03 23.35 11.65
C TYR A 778 -10.42 24.34 12.66
N PHE A 779 -11.17 24.67 13.72
CA PHE A 779 -10.80 25.65 14.73
C PHE A 779 -10.46 25.00 16.08
N SER A 780 -10.56 23.68 16.18
CA SER A 780 -10.39 22.93 17.43
C SER A 780 -9.02 22.23 17.42
N THR A 781 -8.04 22.77 18.13
CA THR A 781 -6.67 22.24 18.19
C THR A 781 -6.17 22.14 19.63
N ASN A 782 -5.24 21.22 19.86
CA ASN A 782 -4.46 21.15 21.11
C ASN A 782 -3.15 21.94 21.01
N GLU A 783 -2.87 22.55 19.86
CA GLU A 783 -1.70 23.40 19.62
C GLU A 783 -1.93 24.82 20.12
N TYR A 784 -0.83 25.56 20.30
CA TYR A 784 -0.91 26.97 20.65
C TYR A 784 -1.45 27.79 19.47
N VAL A 785 -2.54 28.52 19.69
CA VAL A 785 -3.19 29.35 18.66
C VAL A 785 -2.52 30.72 18.61
N ASP A 786 -1.69 30.95 17.59
CA ASP A 786 -1.10 32.25 17.27
C ASP A 786 -1.58 32.79 15.92
N ASP A 787 -1.20 34.04 15.60
CA ASP A 787 -1.56 34.68 14.34
C ASP A 787 -1.12 33.88 13.11
N GLY A 788 -0.02 33.13 13.20
CA GLY A 788 0.47 32.26 12.14
C GLY A 788 -0.46 31.09 11.91
N TRP A 789 -0.83 30.38 12.98
CA TRP A 789 -1.79 29.29 12.94
C TRP A 789 -3.15 29.74 12.38
N ILE A 790 -3.66 30.89 12.83
CA ILE A 790 -4.93 31.44 12.33
C ILE A 790 -4.83 31.75 10.82
N SER A 791 -3.71 32.33 10.38
CA SER A 791 -3.45 32.59 8.96
C SER A 791 -3.38 31.29 8.15
N ASP A 792 -2.78 30.24 8.68
CA ASP A 792 -2.65 28.95 8.01
C ASP A 792 -4.01 28.28 7.81
N VAL A 793 -4.89 28.30 8.82
CA VAL A 793 -6.27 27.82 8.71
C VAL A 793 -7.02 28.55 7.59
N ILE A 794 -6.87 29.87 7.49
CA ILE A 794 -7.52 30.67 6.45
C ILE A 794 -6.98 30.30 5.05
N GLU A 795 -5.66 30.37 4.85
CA GLU A 795 -5.05 30.26 3.52
C GLU A 795 -5.03 28.83 2.97
N TYR A 796 -4.85 27.84 3.85
CA TYR A 796 -4.59 26.46 3.45
C TYR A 796 -5.76 25.52 3.68
N GLU A 797 -6.76 25.91 4.48
CA GLU A 797 -7.96 25.09 4.73
C GLU A 797 -9.24 25.76 4.22
N LEU A 798 -9.58 26.96 4.71
CA LEU A 798 -10.85 27.61 4.39
C LEU A 798 -10.93 28.13 2.96
N ILE A 799 -9.91 28.87 2.49
CA ILE A 799 -9.91 29.44 1.14
C ILE A 799 -9.95 28.35 0.05
N PRO A 800 -9.16 27.26 0.14
CA PRO A 800 -9.29 26.14 -0.79
C PRO A 800 -10.69 25.50 -0.77
N LEU A 801 -11.30 25.34 0.40
CA LEU A 801 -12.66 24.80 0.53
C LEU A 801 -13.71 25.68 -0.17
N ILE A 802 -13.65 27.00 0.05
CA ILE A 802 -14.53 27.99 -0.58
C ILE A 802 -14.36 27.99 -2.10
N LYS A 803 -13.12 27.82 -2.60
CA LYS A 803 -12.83 27.70 -4.04
C LYS A 803 -13.46 26.45 -4.65
N GLU A 804 -13.56 25.36 -3.89
CA GLU A 804 -14.27 24.15 -4.33
C GLU A 804 -15.78 24.33 -4.31
N TYR A 805 -16.33 25.05 -3.32
CA TYR A 805 -17.77 25.28 -3.18
C TYR A 805 -18.33 26.18 -4.29
N TRP A 806 -17.65 27.30 -4.57
CA TRP A 806 -18.09 28.30 -5.55
C TRP A 806 -17.15 28.38 -6.75
N PHE A 807 -16.72 27.23 -7.28
CA PHE A 807 -15.73 27.15 -8.37
C PHE A 807 -16.16 27.92 -9.64
N ASP A 808 -17.47 28.11 -9.83
CA ASP A 808 -18.12 28.83 -10.91
C ASP A 808 -18.58 30.25 -10.53
N GLU A 809 -18.40 30.67 -9.28
CA GLU A 809 -18.70 32.02 -8.79
C GLU A 809 -17.45 32.74 -8.22
N PRO A 810 -16.52 33.23 -9.07
CA PRO A 810 -15.28 33.89 -8.63
C PRO A 810 -15.51 35.10 -7.72
N SER A 811 -16.62 35.82 -7.91
CA SER A 811 -16.98 36.99 -7.09
C SER A 811 -17.28 36.60 -5.63
N LYS A 812 -17.96 35.47 -5.39
CA LYS A 812 -18.19 34.95 -4.03
C LYS A 812 -16.89 34.47 -3.40
N ILE A 813 -16.03 33.80 -4.17
CA ILE A 813 -14.70 33.38 -3.70
C ILE A 813 -13.89 34.61 -3.24
N GLU A 814 -13.81 35.64 -4.07
CA GLU A 814 -13.05 36.86 -3.75
C GLU A 814 -13.63 37.58 -2.54
N HIS A 815 -14.96 37.72 -2.49
CA HIS A 815 -15.68 38.33 -1.38
C HIS A 815 -15.38 37.66 -0.03
N TRP A 816 -15.54 36.33 0.03
CA TRP A 816 -15.36 35.57 1.26
C TRP A 816 -13.89 35.38 1.63
N SER A 817 -13.00 35.18 0.65
CA SER A 817 -11.55 35.12 0.90
C SER A 817 -11.03 36.45 1.46
N SER A 818 -11.52 37.57 0.93
CA SER A 818 -11.17 38.91 1.43
C SER A 818 -11.67 39.12 2.85
N LYS A 819 -12.94 38.80 3.13
CA LYS A 819 -13.51 38.89 4.50
C LYS A 819 -12.74 38.06 5.52
N LEU A 820 -12.36 36.82 5.17
CA LEU A 820 -11.60 35.95 6.08
C LEU A 820 -10.21 36.52 6.39
N ARG A 821 -9.49 37.03 5.39
CA ARG A 821 -8.19 37.69 5.60
C ARG A 821 -8.32 38.96 6.43
N VAL A 822 -9.32 39.80 6.14
CA VAL A 822 -9.57 41.05 6.88
C VAL A 822 -9.92 40.76 8.35
N ALA A 823 -10.55 39.62 8.67
CA ALA A 823 -10.89 39.27 10.04
C ALA A 823 -9.67 39.24 10.99
N ILE A 824 -8.48 38.96 10.46
CA ILE A 824 -7.23 38.82 11.23
C ILE A 824 -6.28 40.01 11.07
N HIS A 825 -6.66 41.02 10.28
CA HIS A 825 -5.96 42.30 10.19
C HIS A 825 -6.57 43.30 11.17
N ASP A 826 -5.74 44.25 11.64
CA ASP A 826 -6.11 45.26 12.61
C ASP A 826 -6.84 46.46 11.98
#